data_AF-A0A9W8LV33-F1
#
_entry.id   AF-A0A9W8LV33-F1
#
_cell.length_a   1.000
_cell.length_b   1.000
_cell.length_c   1.000
_cell.angle_alpha   90.00
_cell.angle_beta   90.00
_cell.angle_gamma   90.00
#
_symmetry.space_group_name_H-M   'P 1'
#
loop_
_entity.id
_entity.type
_entity.pdbx_description
1 polymer ?
#
loop_
_entity_poly.entity_id
_entity_poly.type
_entity_poly.pdbx_seq_one_letter_code
_entity_poly.pdbx_strand_id
1 'polypeptide(L)'
;SLSEIGRLRAAQDSLEKKISSRAAAISEQCAAFNISIDPNADAEQQTTECMAAIQSLLEAAESERKSAQQKAKESEHELQAAIDATQSEIYSFTNAASVSERQTAANNNEIRSLSLKRDSMQTDGSQKDELDAEIEKETKLLEQARAQDSEDTYRDTCKQRRAELTNIGDEIARINAEISHNNRQADTRAKLVLRRKELESKDEQLKLLSSTPGLSDYASGTQSFASESERTAVIARSIESKKKAIADCTARAKEVQSTLSSTKMRLDMARQSQEEQLKDITQKRQRIDSVGGMGKFDSNYESARKELVELMEEAGQYKNVTSMYKAFIKKVESSHSCPICQRGWSCKEDEDKVVEKLRVDFTKAPTDLLEIEREIRDCQRRVDGLSSLESSVRDVREWDTRIAGDLEMQIKTLTGQESQAMMDSDELDGQSAVLLMELDDMTEHLRKSEELARVEDARKELQRQIETLEHELRATGSTKTIDELQAEIERHQQRDATVRRELDRLSHDHELKQKEIGFRQDSIRMLQHRLSELARKTSERNAIQERIASLESNNTRNESEGREAQANADALAPRLQENHQRLASFRSDAREQELRLDQRIRDIMQGRDRLALMSDEIEQTRASMRCDPGESKYPDRLAMVTAQRDELLEQSEAQNSTLANVVSVLQESDRIAGKLSATLREISDNMRLRANATEQEKIKADLDSAKESQTRLEAQLSQIYDDSADASDSADETGAEAENSDDELLHNPRKRRRGDNSGSGSHGGSKRHGGARLQKRRNILNAKLSQLTSERAGLQGEVKQLEDQARRLNHELSTDYKDVDTLYVRQLVQCKTEELANTDLETYGKALDAAIMQYHSLKMQDINKIIRELWINTYQGTDIDTIEIRSEVEGARNSRSHNYRVVMIKAGHAIDMRGRCSAGQKVLACLIIRLALAETFSVNCGILALDEPTTNLDQENIDSLARSLARIIKSRQEQRNFQLIVITHDEIFMQLLGKSEYADYYWRVYKDENQCSVFARRPIANS
;
A
#
# COMPACT_ATOMS: atom_id res chain seq x y z
N SER A 1 -154.23 -9.17 20.57
CA SER A 1 -155.70 -9.34 20.56
C SER A 1 -156.23 -9.38 21.99
N LEU A 2 -157.35 -8.68 22.24
CA LEU A 2 -158.20 -8.64 23.45
C LEU A 2 -157.69 -7.99 24.77
N SER A 3 -156.40 -7.70 24.99
CA SER A 3 -155.94 -6.88 26.15
C SER A 3 -155.78 -5.38 25.84
N GLU A 4 -155.72 -5.05 24.55
CA GLU A 4 -155.39 -3.72 24.01
C GLU A 4 -156.56 -2.74 24.11
N ILE A 5 -157.78 -3.27 24.20
CA ILE A 5 -159.03 -2.52 24.38
C ILE A 5 -159.21 -2.07 25.84
N GLY A 6 -158.59 -2.75 26.81
CA GLY A 6 -158.55 -2.34 28.22
C GLY A 6 -157.48 -1.28 28.52
N ARG A 7 -156.41 -1.21 27.73
CA ARG A 7 -155.33 -0.22 27.89
C ARG A 7 -155.78 1.20 27.53
N LEU A 8 -156.68 1.33 26.55
CA LEU A 8 -157.12 2.64 26.04
C LEU A 8 -158.01 3.40 27.02
N ARG A 9 -158.75 2.73 27.91
CA ARG A 9 -159.54 3.39 28.97
C ARG A 9 -158.70 3.82 30.19
N ALA A 10 -157.63 3.10 30.51
CA ALA A 10 -156.68 3.50 31.56
C ALA A 10 -155.72 4.63 31.11
N ALA A 11 -155.47 4.75 29.81
CA ALA A 11 -154.62 5.79 29.22
C ALA A 11 -155.24 7.20 29.32
N GLN A 12 -156.57 7.31 29.31
CA GLN A 12 -157.28 8.60 29.39
C GLN A 12 -157.16 9.23 30.79
N ASP A 13 -157.37 8.46 31.87
CA ASP A 13 -157.23 8.93 33.26
C ASP A 13 -155.77 9.27 33.64
N SER A 14 -154.79 8.64 32.98
CA SER A 14 -153.37 8.94 33.18
C SER A 14 -152.94 10.27 32.54
N LEU A 15 -153.64 10.75 31.51
CA LEU A 15 -153.29 11.99 30.79
C LEU A 15 -153.55 13.23 31.66
N GLU A 16 -154.68 13.26 32.37
CA GLU A 16 -155.08 14.40 33.20
C GLU A 16 -154.13 14.65 34.38
N LYS A 17 -153.59 13.59 35.01
CA LYS A 17 -152.59 13.73 36.09
C LYS A 17 -151.24 14.25 35.61
N LYS A 18 -150.83 13.95 34.38
CA LYS A 18 -149.52 14.38 33.84
C LYS A 18 -149.51 15.86 33.46
N ILE A 19 -150.65 16.41 33.02
CA ILE A 19 -150.78 17.83 32.70
C ILE A 19 -150.61 18.70 33.96
N SER A 20 -151.11 18.27 35.13
CA SER A 20 -150.99 19.06 36.37
C SER A 20 -149.57 19.09 36.93
N SER A 21 -148.75 18.04 36.76
CA SER A 21 -147.38 18.03 37.28
C SER A 21 -146.43 18.91 36.46
N ARG A 22 -146.64 19.02 35.14
CA ARG A 22 -145.86 19.92 34.26
C ARG A 22 -146.04 21.39 34.64
N ALA A 23 -147.26 21.80 35.00
CA ALA A 23 -147.51 23.16 35.46
C ALA A 23 -146.73 23.53 36.74
N ALA A 24 -146.57 22.57 37.67
CA ALA A 24 -145.77 22.78 38.88
C ALA A 24 -144.27 22.90 38.59
N ALA A 25 -143.73 22.09 37.66
CA ALA A 25 -142.32 22.14 37.28
C ALA A 25 -141.94 23.43 36.55
N ILE A 26 -142.83 23.99 35.73
CA ILE A 26 -142.62 25.29 35.07
C ILE A 26 -142.45 26.40 36.12
N SER A 27 -143.28 26.42 37.16
CA SER A 27 -143.18 27.41 38.23
C SER A 27 -141.87 27.30 39.03
N GLU A 28 -141.36 26.08 39.27
CA GLU A 28 -140.09 25.84 39.96
C GLU A 28 -138.90 26.36 39.14
N GLN A 29 -138.88 26.09 37.83
CA GLN A 29 -137.83 26.52 36.90
C GLN A 29 -137.82 28.03 36.68
N CYS A 30 -138.99 28.67 36.65
CA CYS A 30 -139.10 30.11 36.55
C CYS A 30 -138.53 30.83 37.78
N ALA A 31 -138.74 30.27 38.98
CA ALA A 31 -138.16 30.81 40.20
C ALA A 31 -136.63 30.60 40.26
N ALA A 32 -136.13 29.43 39.84
CA ALA A 32 -134.70 29.10 39.90
C ALA A 32 -133.84 29.91 38.93
N PHE A 33 -134.35 30.17 37.72
CA PHE A 33 -133.63 30.88 36.67
C PHE A 33 -134.14 32.32 36.43
N ASN A 34 -135.03 32.81 37.30
CA ASN A 34 -135.61 34.14 37.27
C ASN A 34 -136.29 34.48 35.92
N ILE A 35 -137.04 33.51 35.39
CA ILE A 35 -137.76 33.60 34.11
C ILE A 35 -139.16 34.14 34.38
N SER A 36 -139.58 35.14 33.62
CA SER A 36 -140.93 35.72 33.69
C SER A 36 -141.80 35.15 32.57
N ILE A 37 -142.95 34.56 32.93
CA ILE A 37 -143.93 33.96 32.00
C ILE A 37 -145.29 34.59 32.25
N ASP A 38 -146.10 34.76 31.21
CA ASP A 38 -147.46 35.33 31.33
C ASP A 38 -148.41 34.37 32.09
N PRO A 39 -148.98 34.77 33.24
CA PRO A 39 -149.88 33.92 34.03
C PRO A 39 -151.23 33.64 33.34
N ASN A 40 -151.59 34.38 32.29
CA ASN A 40 -152.84 34.19 31.54
C ASN A 40 -152.69 33.29 30.29
N ALA A 41 -151.49 32.82 29.96
CA ALA A 41 -151.26 31.99 28.79
C ALA A 41 -151.69 30.52 29.02
N ASP A 42 -152.10 29.84 27.95
CA ASP A 42 -152.52 28.44 28.03
C ASP A 42 -151.32 27.53 28.41
N ALA A 43 -151.57 26.37 29.02
CA ALA A 43 -150.53 25.54 29.64
C ALA A 43 -149.42 25.07 28.67
N GLU A 44 -149.71 25.00 27.36
CA GLU A 44 -148.70 24.71 26.32
C GLU A 44 -147.82 25.92 26.01
N GLN A 45 -148.41 27.12 26.00
CA GLN A 45 -147.71 28.37 25.72
C GLN A 45 -146.72 28.72 26.84
N GLN A 46 -147.11 28.52 28.10
CA GLN A 46 -146.22 28.67 29.26
C GLN A 46 -145.03 27.69 29.20
N THR A 47 -145.22 26.49 28.66
CA THR A 47 -144.14 25.50 28.50
C THR A 47 -143.14 25.96 27.43
N THR A 48 -143.64 26.45 26.29
CA THR A 48 -142.78 26.92 25.19
C THR A 48 -142.00 28.18 25.57
N GLU A 49 -142.61 29.11 26.30
CA GLU A 49 -141.94 30.33 26.77
C GLU A 49 -140.84 30.01 27.80
N CYS A 50 -141.11 29.11 28.74
CA CYS A 50 -140.11 28.63 29.70
C CYS A 50 -138.92 27.96 29.01
N MET A 51 -139.19 27.06 28.05
CA MET A 51 -138.16 26.33 27.32
C MET A 51 -137.29 27.24 26.45
N ALA A 52 -137.88 28.25 25.80
CA ALA A 52 -137.15 29.23 25.01
C ALA A 52 -136.24 30.12 25.88
N ALA A 53 -136.71 30.54 27.06
CA ALA A 53 -135.91 31.32 28.00
C ALA A 53 -134.73 30.51 28.57
N ILE A 54 -134.93 29.24 28.93
CA ILE A 54 -133.86 28.35 29.38
C ILE A 54 -132.83 28.12 28.26
N GLN A 55 -133.28 27.96 27.01
CA GLN A 55 -132.40 27.81 25.85
C GLN A 55 -131.51 29.04 25.62
N SER A 56 -132.06 30.25 25.76
CA SER A 56 -131.27 31.49 25.64
C SER A 56 -130.22 31.64 26.75
N LEU A 57 -130.54 31.26 27.99
CA LEU A 57 -129.59 31.26 29.10
C LEU A 57 -128.45 30.25 28.90
N LEU A 58 -128.75 29.09 28.31
CA LEU A 58 -127.76 28.07 27.97
C LEU A 58 -126.77 28.58 26.91
N GLU A 59 -127.27 29.18 25.82
CA GLU A 59 -126.44 29.73 24.74
C GLU A 59 -125.53 30.87 25.25
N ALA A 60 -126.04 31.72 26.13
CA ALA A 60 -125.25 32.78 26.77
C ALA A 60 -124.10 32.19 27.64
N ALA A 61 -124.40 31.19 28.47
CA ALA A 61 -123.40 30.53 29.31
C ALA A 61 -122.34 29.75 28.49
N GLU A 62 -122.74 29.09 27.40
CA GLU A 62 -121.81 28.41 26.48
C GLU A 62 -120.89 29.40 25.73
N SER A 63 -121.41 30.57 25.36
CA SER A 63 -120.64 31.65 24.74
C SER A 63 -119.63 32.26 25.72
N GLU A 64 -120.03 32.53 26.97
CA GLU A 64 -119.14 32.97 28.05
C GLU A 64 -118.00 31.97 28.27
N ARG A 65 -118.29 30.67 28.29
CA ARG A 65 -117.29 29.61 28.41
C ARG A 65 -116.27 29.61 27.27
N LYS A 66 -116.75 29.69 26.02
CA LYS A 66 -115.86 29.74 24.84
C LYS A 66 -114.95 30.96 24.86
N SER A 67 -115.46 32.13 25.25
CA SER A 67 -114.66 33.35 25.35
C SER A 67 -113.61 33.26 26.48
N ALA A 68 -113.97 32.72 27.64
CA ALA A 68 -113.03 32.51 28.74
C ALA A 68 -111.90 31.54 28.36
N GLN A 69 -112.24 30.43 27.69
CA GLN A 69 -111.27 29.43 27.21
C GLN A 69 -110.29 30.01 26.17
N GLN A 70 -110.77 30.83 25.23
CA GLN A 70 -109.91 31.44 24.21
C GLN A 70 -108.91 32.41 24.83
N LYS A 71 -109.37 33.30 25.74
CA LYS A 71 -108.50 34.23 26.45
C LYS A 71 -107.45 33.51 27.29
N ALA A 72 -107.83 32.42 27.96
CA ALA A 72 -106.90 31.62 28.76
C ALA A 72 -105.78 31.00 27.90
N LYS A 73 -106.10 30.49 26.71
CA LYS A 73 -105.10 29.94 25.78
C LYS A 73 -104.11 30.97 25.27
N GLU A 74 -104.58 32.18 24.95
CA GLU A 74 -103.73 33.27 24.45
C GLU A 74 -102.71 33.71 25.51
N SER A 75 -103.15 33.96 26.74
CA SER A 75 -102.25 34.32 27.85
C SER A 75 -101.34 33.18 28.31
N GLU A 76 -101.79 31.92 28.19
CA GLU A 76 -100.94 30.75 28.45
C GLU A 76 -99.78 30.67 27.44
N HIS A 77 -100.07 30.94 26.16
CA HIS A 77 -99.07 30.97 25.09
C HIS A 77 -98.06 32.11 25.29
N GLU A 78 -98.50 33.31 25.70
CA GLU A 78 -97.60 34.43 26.01
C GLU A 78 -96.63 34.11 27.15
N LEU A 79 -97.13 33.53 28.24
CA LEU A 79 -96.30 33.13 29.38
C LEU A 79 -95.35 31.98 29.02
N GLN A 80 -95.77 31.04 28.17
CA GLN A 80 -94.91 29.98 27.66
C GLN A 80 -93.81 30.52 26.74
N ALA A 81 -94.13 31.48 25.86
CA ALA A 81 -93.13 32.12 24.99
C ALA A 81 -92.07 32.90 25.80
N ALA A 82 -92.46 33.52 26.92
CA ALA A 82 -91.53 34.18 27.84
C ALA A 82 -90.59 33.19 28.54
N ILE A 83 -91.08 32.00 28.91
CA ILE A 83 -90.26 30.90 29.45
C ILE A 83 -89.24 30.46 28.40
N ASP A 84 -89.68 30.16 27.19
CA ASP A 84 -88.82 29.65 26.11
C ASP A 84 -87.72 30.66 25.73
N ALA A 85 -88.05 31.96 25.70
CA ALA A 85 -87.07 33.03 25.48
C ALA A 85 -85.98 33.06 26.57
N THR A 86 -86.38 33.03 27.86
CA THR A 86 -85.41 33.00 28.96
C THR A 86 -84.58 31.72 29.00
N GLN A 87 -85.13 30.56 28.61
CA GLN A 87 -84.38 29.32 28.49
C GLN A 87 -83.34 29.37 27.37
N SER A 88 -83.69 29.97 26.22
CA SER A 88 -82.75 30.15 25.10
C SER A 88 -81.57 31.05 25.47
N GLU A 89 -81.81 32.12 26.23
CA GLU A 89 -80.74 33.01 26.72
C GLU A 89 -79.81 32.27 27.69
N ILE A 90 -80.36 31.55 28.67
CA ILE A 90 -79.59 30.73 29.61
C ILE A 90 -78.73 29.71 28.83
N TYR A 91 -79.33 29.00 27.88
CA TYR A 91 -78.60 28.02 27.05
C TYR A 91 -77.44 28.65 26.27
N SER A 92 -77.61 29.87 25.73
CA SER A 92 -76.55 30.57 25.01
C SER A 92 -75.36 30.93 25.93
N PHE A 93 -75.62 31.41 27.14
CA PHE A 93 -74.58 31.75 28.12
C PHE A 93 -73.89 30.51 28.69
N THR A 94 -74.64 29.45 29.00
CA THR A 94 -74.08 28.17 29.47
C THR A 94 -73.20 27.53 28.39
N ASN A 95 -73.59 27.62 27.11
CA ASN A 95 -72.74 27.16 26.02
C ASN A 95 -71.45 27.98 25.89
N ALA A 96 -71.53 29.31 26.00
CA ALA A 96 -70.34 30.16 25.98
C ALA A 96 -69.37 29.82 27.12
N ALA A 97 -69.88 29.60 28.34
CA ALA A 97 -69.08 29.14 29.47
C ALA A 97 -68.41 27.77 29.20
N SER A 98 -69.17 26.80 28.68
CA SER A 98 -68.65 25.47 28.36
C SER A 98 -67.57 25.48 27.25
N VAL A 99 -67.72 26.35 26.25
CA VAL A 99 -66.70 26.52 25.19
C VAL A 99 -65.40 27.06 25.77
N SER A 100 -65.47 28.11 26.60
CA SER A 100 -64.29 28.68 27.25
C SER A 100 -63.59 27.66 28.16
N GLU A 101 -64.34 26.87 28.93
CA GLU A 101 -63.78 25.79 29.76
C GLU A 101 -63.07 24.71 28.94
N ARG A 102 -63.67 24.25 27.83
CA ARG A 102 -63.03 23.26 26.95
C ARG A 102 -61.73 23.79 26.35
N GLN A 103 -61.70 25.07 25.99
CA GLN A 103 -60.51 25.70 25.42
C GLN A 103 -59.40 25.87 26.46
N THR A 104 -59.74 26.22 27.70
CA THR A 104 -58.80 26.24 28.83
C THR A 104 -58.24 24.84 29.13
N ALA A 105 -59.08 23.80 29.10
CA ALA A 105 -58.65 22.41 29.28
C ALA A 105 -57.70 21.94 28.17
N ALA A 106 -57.99 22.29 26.91
CA ALA A 106 -57.11 21.98 25.77
C ALA A 106 -55.74 22.67 25.90
N ASN A 107 -55.74 23.97 26.19
CA ASN A 107 -54.51 24.74 26.42
C ASN A 107 -53.71 24.19 27.61
N ASN A 108 -54.35 23.81 28.71
CA ASN A 108 -53.68 23.21 29.87
C ASN A 108 -53.01 21.87 29.55
N ASN A 109 -53.62 21.05 28.69
CA ASN A 109 -53.00 19.81 28.21
C ASN A 109 -51.78 20.10 27.32
N GLU A 110 -51.87 21.11 26.44
CA GLU A 110 -50.74 21.57 25.63
C GLU A 110 -49.60 22.10 26.51
N ILE A 111 -49.90 22.95 27.49
CA ILE A 111 -48.93 23.47 28.48
C ILE A 111 -48.23 22.33 29.22
N ARG A 112 -48.95 21.28 29.66
CA ARG A 112 -48.33 20.12 30.32
C ARG A 112 -47.35 19.39 29.40
N SER A 113 -47.74 19.17 28.14
CA SER A 113 -46.86 18.50 27.16
C SER A 113 -45.61 19.32 26.85
N LEU A 114 -45.76 20.64 26.69
CA LEU A 114 -44.67 21.57 26.44
C LEU A 114 -43.77 21.74 27.67
N SER A 115 -44.33 21.72 28.88
CA SER A 115 -43.56 21.78 30.14
C SER A 115 -42.69 20.55 30.33
N LEU A 116 -43.22 19.35 30.07
CA LEU A 116 -42.44 18.11 30.07
C LEU A 116 -41.30 18.17 29.04
N LYS A 117 -41.58 18.70 27.84
CA LYS A 117 -40.56 18.87 26.79
C LYS A 117 -39.48 19.87 27.20
N ARG A 118 -39.86 21.01 27.80
CA ARG A 118 -38.92 21.99 28.37
C ARG A 118 -38.06 21.35 29.45
N ASP A 119 -38.64 20.63 30.40
CA ASP A 119 -37.92 20.08 31.55
C ASP A 119 -36.98 18.93 31.13
N SER A 120 -37.30 18.20 30.07
CA SER A 120 -36.39 17.22 29.46
C SER A 120 -35.15 17.86 28.81
N MET A 121 -35.23 19.13 28.43
CA MET A 121 -34.10 19.91 27.89
C MET A 121 -33.33 20.54 29.05
N GLN A 122 -32.49 19.73 29.71
CA GLN A 122 -31.49 20.24 30.67
C GLN A 122 -30.46 21.08 29.93
N THR A 123 -30.40 22.37 30.23
CA THR A 123 -29.39 23.30 29.70
C THR A 123 -28.84 24.12 30.85
N ASP A 124 -27.60 23.85 31.25
CA ASP A 124 -26.85 24.70 32.18
C ASP A 124 -26.09 25.76 31.39
N GLY A 125 -26.30 27.03 31.74
CA GLY A 125 -25.59 28.15 31.11
C GLY A 125 -24.07 28.07 31.29
N SER A 126 -23.60 27.48 32.40
CA SER A 126 -22.17 27.29 32.69
C SER A 126 -21.46 26.39 31.69
N GLN A 127 -22.14 25.39 31.12
CA GLN A 127 -21.55 24.49 30.13
C GLN A 127 -21.21 25.20 28.82
N LYS A 128 -21.95 26.27 28.49
CA LYS A 128 -21.64 27.09 27.31
C LYS A 128 -20.35 27.88 27.53
N ASP A 129 -20.24 28.54 28.67
CA ASP A 129 -19.08 29.35 29.01
C ASP A 129 -17.80 28.49 29.14
N GLU A 130 -17.93 27.27 29.66
CA GLU A 130 -16.84 26.27 29.70
C GLU A 130 -16.39 25.87 28.28
N LEU A 131 -17.33 25.58 27.37
CA LEU A 131 -17.01 25.23 25.99
C LEU A 131 -16.39 26.41 25.23
N ASP A 132 -16.88 27.63 25.43
CA ASP A 132 -16.30 28.84 24.84
C ASP A 132 -14.85 29.06 25.33
N ALA A 133 -14.57 28.86 26.62
CA ALA A 133 -13.23 28.95 27.19
C ALA A 133 -12.28 27.87 26.65
N GLU A 134 -12.76 26.63 26.47
CA GLU A 134 -11.99 25.52 25.90
C GLU A 134 -11.68 25.77 24.41
N ILE A 135 -12.63 26.32 23.65
CA ILE A 135 -12.42 26.74 22.26
C ILE A 135 -11.34 27.83 22.21
N GLU A 136 -11.41 28.85 23.06
CA GLU A 136 -10.42 29.94 23.07
C GLU A 136 -9.01 29.41 23.38
N LYS A 137 -8.91 28.46 24.31
CA LYS A 137 -7.65 27.78 24.66
C LYS A 137 -7.08 26.99 23.48
N GLU A 138 -7.87 26.14 22.83
CA GLU A 138 -7.41 25.36 21.67
C GLU A 138 -7.08 26.27 20.47
N THR A 139 -7.80 27.38 20.31
CA THR A 139 -7.52 28.37 19.25
C THR A 139 -6.16 29.03 19.45
N LYS A 140 -5.80 29.40 20.70
CA LYS A 140 -4.46 29.92 21.03
C LYS A 140 -3.36 28.89 20.76
N LEU A 141 -3.60 27.62 21.09
CA LEU A 141 -2.63 26.56 20.83
C LEU A 141 -2.46 26.27 19.32
N LEU A 142 -3.54 26.37 18.54
CA LEU A 142 -3.50 26.29 17.08
C LEU A 142 -2.66 27.44 16.48
N GLU A 143 -2.83 28.67 16.97
CA GLU A 143 -2.02 29.82 16.53
C GLU A 143 -0.54 29.63 16.86
N GLN A 144 -0.21 29.10 18.05
CA GLN A 144 1.17 28.75 18.41
C GLN A 144 1.76 27.67 17.50
N ALA A 145 1.01 26.61 17.21
CA ALA A 145 1.44 25.54 16.31
C ALA A 145 1.66 26.05 14.87
N ARG A 146 0.79 26.93 14.36
CA ARG A 146 0.94 27.59 13.06
C ARG A 146 2.14 28.53 13.01
N ALA A 147 2.41 29.29 14.07
CA ALA A 147 3.58 30.17 14.14
C ALA A 147 4.90 29.36 14.13
N GLN A 148 4.89 28.15 14.69
CA GLN A 148 6.04 27.24 14.67
C GLN A 148 6.20 26.46 13.34
N ASP A 149 5.16 26.42 12.50
CA ASP A 149 5.14 25.77 11.19
C ASP A 149 4.98 26.81 10.07
N SER A 150 6.01 27.63 9.90
CA SER A 150 6.07 28.58 8.80
C SER A 150 6.36 27.82 7.49
N GLU A 151 5.30 27.60 6.70
CA GLU A 151 5.33 26.92 5.40
C GLU A 151 6.40 27.54 4.47
N ASP A 152 6.53 28.86 4.49
CA ASP A 152 7.49 29.59 3.66
C ASP A 152 8.94 29.27 4.07
N THR A 153 9.23 29.25 5.38
CA THR A 153 10.58 28.86 5.85
C THR A 153 10.92 27.40 5.56
N TYR A 154 9.94 26.48 5.67
CA TYR A 154 10.15 25.08 5.33
C TYR A 154 10.40 24.90 3.83
N ARG A 155 9.62 25.61 3.00
CA ARG A 155 9.75 25.57 1.54
C ARG A 155 11.10 26.12 1.09
N ASP A 156 11.55 27.23 1.67
CA ASP A 156 12.82 27.86 1.29
C ASP A 156 14.04 27.06 1.76
N THR A 157 14.01 26.51 2.97
CA THR A 157 15.08 25.61 3.45
C THR A 157 15.15 24.32 2.63
N CYS A 158 14.00 23.73 2.26
CA CYS A 158 13.98 22.57 1.35
C CYS A 158 14.53 22.91 -0.04
N LYS A 159 14.20 24.08 -0.60
CA LYS A 159 14.77 24.53 -1.88
C LYS A 159 16.29 24.68 -1.80
N GLN A 160 16.80 25.29 -0.72
CA GLN A 160 18.23 25.49 -0.52
C GLN A 160 18.98 24.16 -0.41
N ARG A 161 18.46 23.19 0.36
CA ARG A 161 19.06 21.86 0.49
C ARG A 161 18.98 21.03 -0.80
N ARG A 162 17.90 21.16 -1.57
CA ARG A 162 17.79 20.53 -2.90
C ARG A 162 18.79 21.11 -3.90
N ALA A 163 19.02 22.41 -3.87
CA ALA A 163 20.05 23.06 -4.69
C ALA A 163 21.48 22.62 -4.28
N GLU A 164 21.71 22.36 -2.99
CA GLU A 164 22.97 21.79 -2.52
C GLU A 164 23.18 20.35 -3.06
N LEU A 165 22.14 19.51 -3.09
CA LEU A 165 22.21 18.18 -3.69
C LEU A 165 22.51 18.21 -5.19
N THR A 166 21.92 19.15 -5.94
CA THR A 166 22.22 19.29 -7.37
C THR A 166 23.68 19.69 -7.60
N ASN A 167 24.20 20.63 -6.79
CA ASN A 167 25.61 21.04 -6.88
C ASN A 167 26.57 19.88 -6.58
N ILE A 168 26.28 19.06 -5.57
CA ILE A 168 27.08 17.87 -5.24
C ILE A 168 27.03 16.85 -6.39
N GLY A 169 25.86 16.66 -7.01
CA GLY A 169 25.71 15.81 -8.20
C GLY A 169 26.56 16.28 -9.38
N ASP A 170 26.59 17.57 -9.65
CA ASP A 170 27.41 18.17 -10.72
C ASP A 170 28.92 18.04 -10.44
N GLU A 171 29.34 18.14 -9.18
CA GLU A 171 30.74 17.88 -8.77
C GLU A 171 31.13 16.41 -9.01
N ILE A 172 30.30 15.45 -8.62
CA ILE A 172 30.54 14.02 -8.87
C ILE A 172 30.61 13.73 -10.38
N ALA A 173 29.72 14.34 -11.18
CA ALA A 173 29.73 14.18 -12.63
C ALA A 173 31.03 14.70 -13.27
N ARG A 174 31.55 15.85 -12.79
CA ARG A 174 32.84 16.39 -13.22
C ARG A 174 34.00 15.45 -12.88
N ILE A 175 34.06 14.93 -11.66
CA ILE A 175 35.13 14.01 -11.24
C ILE A 175 35.07 12.69 -12.04
N ASN A 176 33.88 12.16 -12.31
CA ASN A 176 33.72 10.96 -13.15
C ASN A 176 34.18 11.17 -14.61
N ALA A 177 34.00 12.39 -15.15
CA ALA A 177 34.56 12.75 -16.45
C ALA A 177 36.10 12.76 -16.43
N GLU A 178 36.71 13.26 -15.35
CA GLU A 178 38.17 13.21 -15.15
C GLU A 178 38.70 11.77 -15.01
N ILE A 179 38.01 10.89 -14.26
CA ILE A 179 38.37 9.47 -14.15
C ILE A 179 38.30 8.77 -15.51
N SER A 180 37.24 9.04 -16.28
CA SER A 180 37.07 8.48 -17.62
C SER A 180 38.18 8.93 -18.57
N HIS A 181 38.67 10.17 -18.42
CA HIS A 181 39.80 10.69 -19.17
C HIS A 181 41.12 10.03 -18.74
N ASN A 182 41.36 9.86 -17.43
CA ASN A 182 42.54 9.17 -16.88
C ASN A 182 42.61 7.70 -17.32
N ASN A 183 41.48 6.99 -17.33
CA ASN A 183 41.40 5.58 -17.74
C ASN A 183 41.73 5.38 -19.23
N ARG A 184 41.39 6.34 -20.10
CA ARG A 184 41.78 6.28 -21.53
C ARG A 184 43.30 6.36 -21.73
N GLN A 185 44.04 6.81 -20.72
CA GLN A 185 45.51 6.95 -20.74
C GLN A 185 46.25 5.91 -19.88
N ALA A 186 45.53 4.93 -19.32
CA ALA A 186 46.13 3.88 -18.50
C ALA A 186 47.14 3.02 -19.30
N ASP A 187 46.83 2.74 -20.57
CA ASP A 187 47.68 1.96 -21.47
C ASP A 187 48.98 2.71 -21.83
N THR A 188 48.91 4.02 -22.09
CA THR A 188 50.09 4.87 -22.33
C THR A 188 50.99 4.98 -21.10
N ARG A 189 50.40 5.02 -19.89
CA ARG A 189 51.17 5.02 -18.62
C ARG A 189 51.81 3.67 -18.32
N ALA A 190 51.12 2.56 -18.57
CA ALA A 190 51.67 1.22 -18.42
C ALA A 190 52.86 0.98 -19.38
N LYS A 191 52.72 1.42 -20.63
CA LYS A 191 53.81 1.38 -21.63
C LYS A 191 55.02 2.20 -21.20
N LEU A 192 54.83 3.39 -20.63
CA LEU A 192 55.91 4.22 -20.10
C LEU A 192 56.70 3.50 -18.99
N VAL A 193 56.01 2.88 -18.03
CA VAL A 193 56.65 2.16 -16.91
C VAL A 193 57.48 0.97 -17.40
N LEU A 194 56.95 0.18 -18.35
CA LEU A 194 57.67 -0.93 -18.96
C LEU A 194 58.95 -0.47 -19.67
N ARG A 195 58.87 0.60 -20.47
CA ARG A 195 60.04 1.15 -21.20
C ARG A 195 61.11 1.71 -20.28
N ARG A 196 60.72 2.34 -19.16
CA ARG A 196 61.67 2.79 -18.12
C ARG A 196 62.43 1.62 -17.48
N LYS A 197 61.73 0.52 -17.19
CA LYS A 197 62.36 -0.69 -16.62
C LYS A 197 63.32 -1.37 -17.61
N GLU A 198 62.98 -1.39 -18.89
CA GLU A 198 63.88 -1.89 -19.95
C GLU A 198 65.14 -1.01 -20.10
N LEU A 199 65.00 0.32 -19.98
CA LEU A 199 66.13 1.25 -20.00
C LEU A 199 67.07 1.04 -18.80
N GLU A 200 66.52 0.90 -17.59
CA GLU A 200 67.31 0.61 -16.38
C GLU A 200 68.14 -0.67 -16.53
N SER A 201 67.55 -1.74 -17.07
CA SER A 201 68.27 -2.99 -17.33
C SER A 201 69.41 -2.82 -18.35
N LYS A 202 69.23 -1.97 -19.36
CA LYS A 202 70.29 -1.68 -20.36
C LYS A 202 71.39 -0.77 -19.80
N ASP A 203 71.06 0.16 -18.91
CA ASP A 203 72.03 0.97 -18.18
C ASP A 203 72.88 0.14 -17.21
N GLU A 204 72.28 -0.84 -16.54
CA GLU A 204 73.02 -1.82 -15.72
C GLU A 204 73.98 -2.67 -16.56
N GLN A 205 73.53 -3.14 -17.73
CA GLN A 205 74.38 -3.88 -18.68
C GLN A 205 75.57 -3.04 -19.18
N LEU A 206 75.36 -1.76 -19.50
CA LEU A 206 76.43 -0.84 -19.90
C LEU A 206 77.44 -0.58 -18.77
N LYS A 207 76.96 -0.37 -17.54
CA LYS A 207 77.84 -0.21 -16.37
C LYS A 207 78.70 -1.44 -16.15
N LEU A 208 78.13 -2.64 -16.28
CA LEU A 208 78.88 -3.88 -16.12
C LEU A 208 79.97 -4.03 -17.19
N LEU A 209 79.61 -3.88 -18.48
CA LEU A 209 80.54 -4.03 -19.60
C LEU A 209 81.65 -2.96 -19.61
N SER A 210 81.32 -1.73 -19.25
CA SER A 210 82.30 -0.62 -19.18
C SER A 210 83.26 -0.72 -17.99
N SER A 211 82.88 -1.44 -16.92
CA SER A 211 83.72 -1.64 -15.73
C SER A 211 84.78 -2.74 -15.88
N THR A 212 84.85 -3.41 -17.03
CA THR A 212 85.78 -4.52 -17.28
C THR A 212 87.24 -4.02 -17.35
N PRO A 213 88.17 -4.52 -16.51
CA PRO A 213 89.58 -4.13 -16.53
C PRO A 213 90.26 -4.46 -17.88
N GLY A 214 91.16 -3.58 -18.34
CA GLY A 214 91.94 -3.75 -19.58
C GLY A 214 91.36 -3.06 -20.83
N LEU A 215 90.08 -2.65 -20.84
CA LEU A 215 89.54 -1.89 -21.98
C LEU A 215 90.14 -0.46 -22.06
N SER A 216 90.48 0.12 -20.91
CA SER A 216 91.02 1.49 -20.78
C SER A 216 92.48 1.62 -21.26
N ASP A 217 93.27 0.55 -21.19
CA ASP A 217 94.73 0.65 -21.34
C ASP A 217 95.18 0.81 -22.80
N TYR A 218 94.39 0.30 -23.76
CA TYR A 218 94.60 0.56 -25.20
C TYR A 218 94.26 2.00 -25.62
N ALA A 219 93.64 2.79 -24.73
CA ALA A 219 93.35 4.22 -24.93
C ALA A 219 94.44 5.14 -24.35
N SER A 220 95.62 4.62 -24.02
CA SER A 220 96.76 5.40 -23.49
C SER A 220 97.55 6.16 -24.59
N GLY A 221 96.82 6.75 -25.55
CA GLY A 221 97.38 7.57 -26.62
C GLY A 221 96.41 8.65 -27.09
N THR A 222 96.14 9.66 -26.25
CA THR A 222 95.61 11.00 -26.64
C THR A 222 94.56 11.08 -27.77
N GLN A 223 93.63 10.13 -27.85
CA GLN A 223 92.47 10.21 -28.73
C GLN A 223 91.19 10.01 -27.91
N SER A 224 90.42 11.09 -27.77
CA SER A 224 89.02 10.99 -27.35
C SER A 224 88.22 10.46 -28.53
N PHE A 225 87.64 9.28 -28.41
CA PHE A 225 86.70 8.76 -29.39
C PHE A 225 85.33 9.44 -29.19
N ALA A 226 84.68 9.88 -30.27
CA ALA A 226 83.37 10.53 -30.20
C ALA A 226 82.23 9.50 -30.04
N SER A 227 82.47 8.23 -30.36
CA SER A 227 81.56 7.12 -30.14
C SER A 227 82.30 5.80 -29.95
N GLU A 228 81.67 4.83 -29.27
CA GLU A 228 82.25 3.49 -29.09
C GLU A 228 82.47 2.76 -30.43
N SER A 229 81.71 3.10 -31.48
CA SER A 229 81.90 2.60 -32.85
C SER A 229 83.23 3.04 -33.49
N GLU A 230 83.69 4.27 -33.21
CA GLU A 230 85.00 4.75 -33.68
C GLU A 230 86.15 3.99 -33.00
N ARG A 231 85.99 3.66 -31.71
CA ARG A 231 86.96 2.89 -30.94
C ARG A 231 87.08 1.46 -31.48
N THR A 232 85.97 0.80 -31.81
CA THR A 232 85.97 -0.51 -32.46
C THR A 232 86.75 -0.51 -33.78
N ALA A 233 86.59 0.53 -34.61
CA ALA A 233 87.28 0.64 -35.90
C ALA A 233 88.79 0.89 -35.78
N VAL A 234 89.26 1.48 -34.68
CA VAL A 234 90.69 1.69 -34.41
C VAL A 234 91.36 0.39 -33.97
N ILE A 235 90.73 -0.37 -33.07
CA ILE A 235 91.25 -1.67 -32.60
C ILE A 235 91.38 -2.65 -33.78
N ALA A 236 90.37 -2.70 -34.68
CA ALA A 236 90.40 -3.55 -35.87
C ALA A 236 91.58 -3.26 -36.81
N ARG A 237 91.96 -1.98 -36.99
CA ARG A 237 93.11 -1.60 -37.83
C ARG A 237 94.46 -2.01 -37.22
N SER A 238 94.58 -1.91 -35.90
CA SER A 238 95.80 -2.30 -35.19
C SER A 238 96.03 -3.82 -35.21
N ILE A 239 94.96 -4.63 -35.14
CA ILE A 239 94.99 -6.09 -35.32
C ILE A 239 95.59 -6.46 -36.70
N GLU A 240 95.16 -5.77 -37.77
CA GLU A 240 95.64 -6.05 -39.11
C GLU A 240 97.14 -5.75 -39.27
N SER A 241 97.63 -4.69 -38.63
CA SER A 241 99.07 -4.37 -38.61
C SER A 241 99.90 -5.44 -37.90
N LYS A 242 99.40 -6.01 -36.80
CA LYS A 242 100.10 -7.06 -36.03
C LYS A 242 100.14 -8.39 -36.80
N LYS A 243 99.06 -8.77 -37.48
CA LYS A 243 99.04 -9.94 -38.38
C LYS A 243 100.12 -9.89 -39.45
N LYS A 244 100.34 -8.71 -40.04
CA LYS A 244 101.40 -8.50 -41.03
C LYS A 244 102.81 -8.72 -40.45
N ALA A 245 103.08 -8.21 -39.24
CA ALA A 245 104.36 -8.39 -38.57
C ALA A 245 104.67 -9.87 -38.24
N ILE A 246 103.65 -10.67 -37.86
CA ILE A 246 103.80 -12.12 -37.63
C ILE A 246 104.17 -12.84 -38.93
N ALA A 247 103.55 -12.48 -40.06
CA ALA A 247 103.86 -13.06 -41.36
C ALA A 247 105.34 -12.79 -41.77
N ASP A 248 105.84 -11.58 -41.53
CA ASP A 248 107.23 -11.21 -41.83
C ASP A 248 108.26 -11.91 -40.92
N CYS A 249 107.89 -12.21 -39.67
CA CYS A 249 108.75 -12.94 -38.72
C CYS A 249 108.85 -14.43 -39.09
N THR A 250 107.71 -15.07 -39.35
CA THR A 250 107.64 -16.49 -39.73
C THR A 250 108.34 -16.79 -41.06
N ALA A 251 108.37 -15.85 -42.00
CA ALA A 251 109.12 -15.98 -43.25
C ALA A 251 110.65 -16.05 -43.00
N ARG A 252 111.17 -15.20 -42.10
CA ARG A 252 112.59 -15.16 -41.74
C ARG A 252 113.04 -16.40 -40.97
N ALA A 253 112.20 -16.91 -40.05
CA ALA A 253 112.49 -18.14 -39.31
C ALA A 253 112.67 -19.35 -40.26
N LYS A 254 111.83 -19.46 -41.31
CA LYS A 254 111.97 -20.52 -42.32
C LYS A 254 113.27 -20.44 -43.11
N GLU A 255 113.75 -19.24 -43.41
CA GLU A 255 115.00 -19.03 -44.14
C GLU A 255 116.20 -19.51 -43.31
N VAL A 256 116.29 -19.08 -42.05
CA VAL A 256 117.36 -19.50 -41.12
C VAL A 256 117.35 -21.00 -40.89
N GLN A 257 116.18 -21.61 -40.70
CA GLN A 257 116.05 -23.07 -40.53
C GLN A 257 116.58 -23.86 -41.74
N SER A 258 116.38 -23.36 -42.95
CA SER A 258 116.94 -23.98 -44.16
C SER A 258 118.48 -23.94 -44.17
N THR A 259 119.07 -22.82 -43.73
CA THR A 259 120.53 -22.68 -43.66
C THR A 259 121.14 -23.60 -42.61
N LEU A 260 120.53 -23.72 -41.43
CA LEU A 260 120.93 -24.63 -40.36
C LEU A 260 120.95 -26.10 -40.82
N SER A 261 119.92 -26.52 -41.55
CA SER A 261 119.86 -27.88 -42.09
C SER A 261 121.02 -28.17 -43.06
N SER A 262 121.41 -27.18 -43.87
CA SER A 262 122.49 -27.30 -44.86
C SER A 262 123.90 -27.29 -44.25
N THR A 263 124.12 -26.60 -43.13
CA THR A 263 125.41 -26.53 -42.43
C THR A 263 125.65 -27.79 -41.61
N LYS A 264 124.60 -28.30 -40.96
CA LYS A 264 124.63 -29.57 -40.22
C LYS A 264 125.02 -30.74 -41.11
N MET A 265 124.42 -30.85 -42.29
CA MET A 265 124.77 -31.89 -43.27
C MET A 265 126.25 -31.83 -43.69
N ARG A 266 126.80 -30.62 -43.89
CA ARG A 266 128.21 -30.44 -44.23
C ARG A 266 129.15 -30.82 -43.09
N LEU A 267 128.77 -30.53 -41.84
CA LEU A 267 129.54 -30.90 -40.65
C LEU A 267 129.61 -32.42 -40.48
N ASP A 268 128.49 -33.11 -40.65
CA ASP A 268 128.43 -34.57 -40.52
C ASP A 268 129.32 -35.27 -41.56
N MET A 269 129.30 -34.82 -42.82
CA MET A 269 130.19 -35.35 -43.86
C MET A 269 131.67 -35.18 -43.53
N ALA A 270 132.07 -34.01 -42.99
CA ALA A 270 133.46 -33.76 -42.61
C ALA A 270 133.92 -34.64 -41.44
N ARG A 271 133.06 -34.85 -40.43
CA ARG A 271 133.34 -35.75 -39.29
C ARG A 271 133.49 -37.20 -39.73
N GLN A 272 132.60 -37.68 -40.60
CA GLN A 272 132.67 -39.05 -41.11
C GLN A 272 133.97 -39.29 -41.90
N SER A 273 134.37 -38.33 -42.75
CA SER A 273 135.63 -38.43 -43.49
C SER A 273 136.87 -38.48 -42.58
N GLN A 274 136.87 -37.75 -41.46
CA GLN A 274 137.96 -37.79 -40.49
C GLN A 274 138.06 -39.17 -39.81
N GLU A 275 136.92 -39.75 -39.43
CA GLU A 275 136.86 -41.05 -38.75
C GLU A 275 137.37 -42.19 -39.63
N GLU A 276 136.97 -42.21 -40.91
CA GLU A 276 137.41 -43.24 -41.87
C GLU A 276 138.93 -43.20 -42.09
N GLN A 277 139.52 -42.02 -42.29
CA GLN A 277 140.97 -41.90 -42.50
C GLN A 277 141.78 -42.22 -41.24
N LEU A 278 141.28 -41.84 -40.06
CA LEU A 278 141.95 -42.13 -38.79
C LEU A 278 141.97 -43.64 -38.49
N LYS A 279 140.92 -44.38 -38.90
CA LYS A 279 140.88 -45.86 -38.84
C LYS A 279 141.90 -46.51 -39.77
N ASP A 280 142.04 -46.05 -41.01
CA ASP A 280 143.04 -46.60 -41.94
C ASP A 280 144.49 -46.38 -41.44
N ILE A 281 144.79 -45.16 -40.98
CA ILE A 281 146.13 -44.81 -40.48
C ILE A 281 146.49 -45.55 -39.19
N THR A 282 145.53 -45.76 -38.28
CA THR A 282 145.79 -46.54 -37.05
C THR A 282 146.11 -48.01 -37.35
N GLN A 283 145.43 -48.64 -38.33
CA GLN A 283 145.75 -49.99 -38.77
C GLN A 283 147.17 -50.08 -39.36
N LYS A 284 147.55 -49.10 -40.20
CA LYS A 284 148.91 -49.01 -40.75
C LYS A 284 149.97 -48.85 -39.66
N ARG A 285 149.70 -48.02 -38.63
CA ARG A 285 150.57 -47.87 -37.44
C ARG A 285 150.79 -49.17 -36.67
N GLN A 286 149.72 -49.91 -36.38
CA GLN A 286 149.81 -51.19 -35.65
C GLN A 286 150.70 -52.21 -36.37
N ARG A 287 150.62 -52.28 -37.70
CA ARG A 287 151.48 -53.18 -38.48
C ARG A 287 152.96 -52.80 -38.40
N ILE A 288 153.27 -51.50 -38.39
CA ILE A 288 154.65 -51.01 -38.26
C ILE A 288 155.21 -51.29 -36.85
N ASP A 289 154.41 -51.11 -35.80
CA ASP A 289 154.88 -51.34 -34.41
C ASP A 289 155.25 -52.80 -34.15
N SER A 290 154.58 -53.76 -34.81
CA SER A 290 154.86 -55.19 -34.65
C SER A 290 156.30 -55.60 -35.02
N VAL A 291 157.04 -54.78 -35.78
CA VAL A 291 158.41 -55.09 -36.25
C VAL A 291 159.49 -54.19 -35.60
N GLY A 292 159.18 -53.64 -34.42
CA GLY A 292 160.14 -52.88 -33.61
C GLY A 292 159.99 -51.37 -33.69
N GLY A 293 158.89 -50.89 -34.29
CA GLY A 293 158.48 -49.49 -34.29
C GLY A 293 159.21 -48.61 -35.31
N MET A 294 158.54 -47.49 -35.64
CA MET A 294 158.95 -46.49 -36.64
C MET A 294 160.41 -46.04 -36.52
N GLY A 295 160.93 -45.92 -35.30
CA GLY A 295 162.29 -45.37 -35.05
C GLY A 295 163.43 -46.37 -35.27
N LYS A 296 163.15 -47.67 -35.31
CA LYS A 296 164.18 -48.72 -35.48
C LYS A 296 164.02 -49.52 -36.78
N PHE A 297 162.98 -49.24 -37.56
CA PHE A 297 162.67 -49.98 -38.79
C PHE A 297 163.85 -49.96 -39.78
N ASP A 298 164.40 -48.77 -40.08
CA ASP A 298 165.52 -48.62 -41.03
C ASP A 298 166.77 -49.40 -40.58
N SER A 299 167.09 -49.32 -39.28
CA SER A 299 168.24 -50.01 -38.68
C SER A 299 168.07 -51.53 -38.65
N ASN A 300 166.87 -52.03 -38.35
CA ASN A 300 166.59 -53.47 -38.29
C ASN A 300 166.60 -54.10 -39.69
N TYR A 301 166.16 -53.37 -40.71
CA TYR A 301 166.18 -53.83 -42.10
C TYR A 301 167.61 -54.00 -42.63
N GLU A 302 168.49 -53.03 -42.38
CA GLU A 302 169.90 -53.13 -42.78
C GLU A 302 170.64 -54.24 -42.04
N SER A 303 170.38 -54.40 -40.74
CA SER A 303 171.03 -55.44 -39.92
C SER A 303 170.69 -56.85 -40.42
N ALA A 304 169.42 -57.15 -40.66
CA ALA A 304 168.99 -58.48 -41.11
C ALA A 304 169.54 -58.83 -42.50
N ARG A 305 169.71 -57.83 -43.36
CA ARG A 305 170.26 -58.02 -44.70
C ARG A 305 171.75 -58.36 -44.68
N LYS A 306 172.49 -57.81 -43.72
CA LYS A 306 173.94 -58.06 -43.58
C LYS A 306 174.23 -59.47 -43.07
N GLU A 307 173.48 -59.90 -42.06
CA GLU A 307 173.60 -61.24 -41.44
C GLU A 307 173.36 -62.39 -42.44
N LEU A 308 172.43 -62.20 -43.38
CA LEU A 308 172.17 -63.16 -44.45
C LEU A 308 173.38 -63.40 -45.37
N VAL A 309 174.14 -62.35 -45.68
CA VAL A 309 175.29 -62.43 -46.60
C VAL A 309 176.42 -63.22 -45.95
N GLU A 310 176.69 -62.99 -44.66
CA GLU A 310 177.74 -63.67 -43.89
C GLU A 310 177.50 -65.19 -43.84
N LEU A 311 176.27 -65.61 -43.55
CA LEU A 311 175.89 -67.03 -43.50
C LEU A 311 176.07 -67.75 -44.85
N MET A 312 175.87 -67.06 -45.98
CA MET A 312 176.10 -67.66 -47.31
C MET A 312 177.57 -67.96 -47.60
N GLU A 313 178.49 -67.16 -47.06
CA GLU A 313 179.94 -67.36 -47.26
C GLU A 313 180.48 -68.56 -46.49
N GLU A 314 180.02 -68.78 -45.25
CA GLU A 314 180.46 -69.93 -44.43
C GLU A 314 180.05 -71.27 -45.04
N ALA A 315 178.83 -71.38 -45.59
CA ALA A 315 178.37 -72.59 -46.28
C ALA A 315 179.25 -72.96 -47.50
N GLY A 316 179.89 -71.97 -48.14
CA GLY A 316 180.83 -72.20 -49.24
C GLY A 316 182.09 -72.96 -48.81
N GLN A 317 182.57 -72.75 -47.58
CA GLN A 317 183.83 -73.30 -47.09
C GLN A 317 183.76 -74.82 -46.82
N TYR A 318 182.68 -75.30 -46.19
CA TYR A 318 182.50 -76.72 -45.83
C TYR A 318 182.34 -77.65 -47.06
N LYS A 319 181.79 -77.14 -48.16
CA LYS A 319 181.72 -77.90 -49.43
C LYS A 319 183.12 -78.21 -50.00
N ASN A 320 184.06 -77.29 -49.85
CA ASN A 320 185.44 -77.46 -50.33
C ASN A 320 186.22 -78.50 -49.50
N VAL A 321 186.08 -78.46 -48.17
CA VAL A 321 186.78 -79.36 -47.24
C VAL A 321 186.43 -80.83 -47.50
N THR A 322 185.15 -81.14 -47.68
CA THR A 322 184.65 -82.51 -47.88
C THR A 322 185.26 -83.19 -49.13
N SER A 323 185.42 -82.45 -50.23
CA SER A 323 185.99 -83.00 -51.46
C SER A 323 187.50 -83.32 -51.33
N MET A 324 188.22 -82.56 -50.50
CA MET A 324 189.68 -82.68 -50.34
C MET A 324 190.07 -83.96 -49.58
N TYR A 325 189.44 -84.23 -48.43
CA TYR A 325 189.74 -85.39 -47.57
C TYR A 325 189.45 -86.74 -48.26
N LYS A 326 188.41 -86.81 -49.09
CA LYS A 326 188.05 -88.02 -49.86
C LYS A 326 189.15 -88.44 -50.84
N ALA A 327 189.81 -87.46 -51.46
CA ALA A 327 190.90 -87.70 -52.39
C ALA A 327 192.17 -88.18 -51.68
N PHE A 328 192.44 -87.66 -50.47
CA PHE A 328 193.59 -88.06 -49.66
C PHE A 328 193.49 -89.50 -49.16
N ILE A 329 192.36 -89.92 -48.58
CA ILE A 329 192.16 -91.30 -48.08
C ILE A 329 192.48 -92.33 -49.18
N LYS A 330 191.97 -92.09 -50.39
CA LYS A 330 192.14 -93.00 -51.54
C LYS A 330 193.61 -93.15 -51.98
N LYS A 331 194.43 -92.12 -51.77
CA LYS A 331 195.83 -92.10 -52.17
C LYS A 331 196.76 -92.71 -51.12
N VAL A 332 196.40 -92.63 -49.84
CA VAL A 332 197.05 -93.39 -48.75
C VAL A 332 196.91 -94.88 -49.01
N GLU A 333 195.69 -95.36 -49.23
CA GLU A 333 195.35 -96.80 -49.37
C GLU A 333 195.98 -97.48 -50.61
N SER A 334 196.40 -96.73 -51.63
CA SER A 334 196.83 -97.28 -52.94
C SER A 334 198.34 -97.22 -53.19
N SER A 335 199.01 -96.21 -52.65
CA SER A 335 200.46 -96.05 -52.80
C SER A 335 201.24 -96.52 -51.57
N HIS A 336 200.56 -96.81 -50.45
CA HIS A 336 201.13 -97.22 -49.15
C HIS A 336 202.31 -96.36 -48.72
N SER A 337 202.16 -95.10 -49.06
CA SER A 337 203.05 -94.02 -48.75
C SER A 337 202.18 -92.83 -48.44
N CYS A 338 202.69 -91.94 -47.60
CA CYS A 338 201.91 -90.75 -47.29
C CYS A 338 201.55 -89.99 -48.59
N PRO A 339 200.28 -89.64 -48.85
CA PRO A 339 199.82 -89.03 -50.10
C PRO A 339 200.38 -87.63 -50.34
N ILE A 340 200.98 -87.04 -49.31
CA ILE A 340 201.66 -85.74 -49.34
C ILE A 340 203.16 -85.93 -49.55
N CYS A 341 203.82 -86.84 -48.80
CA CYS A 341 205.28 -86.92 -48.79
C CYS A 341 205.90 -88.21 -49.36
N GLN A 342 205.09 -89.16 -49.83
CA GLN A 342 205.45 -90.37 -50.58
C GLN A 342 206.47 -91.31 -49.89
N ARG A 343 206.63 -91.17 -48.57
CA ARG A 343 207.37 -92.11 -47.72
C ARG A 343 206.50 -93.31 -47.34
N GLY A 344 207.07 -94.51 -47.43
CA GLY A 344 206.42 -95.77 -47.06
C GLY A 344 206.42 -96.06 -45.56
N TRP A 345 205.48 -96.89 -45.10
CA TRP A 345 205.26 -97.22 -43.68
C TRP A 345 206.08 -98.43 -43.22
N SER A 346 206.75 -98.32 -42.08
CA SER A 346 207.61 -99.37 -41.50
C SER A 346 206.83 -100.54 -40.89
N CYS A 347 205.60 -100.27 -40.43
CA CYS A 347 204.70 -101.25 -39.86
C CYS A 347 203.26 -100.76 -40.10
N LYS A 348 202.31 -101.69 -40.12
CA LYS A 348 200.96 -101.46 -40.64
C LYS A 348 200.07 -100.57 -39.76
N GLU A 349 200.34 -100.52 -38.45
CA GLU A 349 199.56 -99.72 -37.49
C GLU A 349 199.60 -98.21 -37.76
N ASP A 350 200.69 -97.70 -38.33
CA ASP A 350 200.85 -96.25 -38.54
C ASP A 350 200.08 -95.76 -39.78
N GLU A 351 199.90 -96.62 -40.78
CA GLU A 351 199.03 -96.34 -41.92
C GLU A 351 197.56 -96.21 -41.48
N ASP A 352 197.09 -97.19 -40.69
CA ASP A 352 195.71 -97.27 -40.23
C ASP A 352 195.32 -96.04 -39.40
N LYS A 353 196.22 -95.56 -38.51
CA LYS A 353 195.99 -94.34 -37.71
C LYS A 353 195.74 -93.08 -38.54
N VAL A 354 196.42 -92.92 -39.67
CA VAL A 354 196.26 -91.74 -40.52
C VAL A 354 194.96 -91.82 -41.32
N VAL A 355 194.64 -93.00 -41.85
CA VAL A 355 193.38 -93.23 -42.56
C VAL A 355 192.18 -93.02 -41.64
N GLU A 356 192.27 -93.49 -40.40
CA GLU A 356 191.19 -93.34 -39.42
C GLU A 356 190.94 -91.87 -39.06
N LYS A 357 192.02 -91.08 -38.87
CA LYS A 357 191.88 -89.63 -38.67
C LYS A 357 191.24 -88.91 -39.86
N LEU A 358 191.70 -89.20 -41.08
CA LEU A 358 191.15 -88.57 -42.28
C LEU A 358 189.67 -88.91 -42.49
N ARG A 359 189.22 -90.10 -42.07
CA ARG A 359 187.81 -90.51 -42.15
C ARG A 359 186.92 -89.79 -41.14
N VAL A 360 187.41 -89.55 -39.92
CA VAL A 360 186.67 -88.80 -38.88
C VAL A 360 186.37 -87.37 -39.32
N ASP A 361 187.35 -86.69 -39.91
CA ASP A 361 187.16 -85.30 -40.33
C ASP A 361 186.31 -85.20 -41.60
N PHE A 362 186.37 -86.21 -42.48
CA PHE A 362 185.50 -86.31 -43.64
C PHE A 362 184.03 -86.53 -43.30
N THR A 363 183.72 -87.26 -42.22
CA THR A 363 182.33 -87.54 -41.84
C THR A 363 181.65 -86.39 -41.09
N LYS A 364 182.41 -85.48 -40.45
CA LYS A 364 181.86 -84.32 -39.74
C LYS A 364 181.46 -83.15 -40.66
N ALA A 365 182.26 -82.85 -41.70
CA ALA A 365 182.04 -81.67 -42.53
C ALA A 365 180.66 -81.56 -43.25
N PRO A 366 180.01 -82.65 -43.69
CA PRO A 366 178.69 -82.58 -44.33
C PRO A 366 177.54 -82.23 -43.39
N THR A 367 177.66 -82.56 -42.10
CA THR A 367 176.61 -82.30 -41.10
C THR A 367 176.53 -80.82 -40.74
N ASP A 368 177.66 -80.14 -40.56
CA ASP A 368 177.70 -78.72 -40.18
C ASP A 368 177.20 -77.81 -41.32
N LEU A 369 177.45 -78.20 -42.58
CA LEU A 369 176.98 -77.50 -43.76
C LEU A 369 175.44 -77.38 -43.84
N LEU A 370 174.71 -78.41 -43.43
CA LEU A 370 173.24 -78.42 -43.45
C LEU A 370 172.64 -77.45 -42.41
N GLU A 371 173.36 -77.21 -41.32
CA GLU A 371 172.89 -76.33 -40.24
C GLU A 371 172.97 -74.86 -40.68
N ILE A 372 174.07 -74.46 -41.33
CA ILE A 372 174.23 -73.11 -41.90
C ILE A 372 173.23 -72.85 -43.04
N GLU A 373 172.98 -73.83 -43.91
CA GLU A 373 171.98 -73.71 -44.98
C GLU A 373 170.53 -73.54 -44.45
N ARG A 374 170.25 -73.92 -43.20
CA ARG A 374 168.96 -73.62 -42.54
C ARG A 374 168.91 -72.16 -42.10
N GLU A 375 169.97 -71.65 -41.48
CA GLU A 375 170.03 -70.28 -40.94
C GLU A 375 169.92 -69.20 -42.03
N ILE A 376 170.52 -69.43 -43.20
CA ILE A 376 170.37 -68.54 -44.38
C ILE A 376 168.88 -68.36 -44.73
N ARG A 377 168.10 -69.45 -44.77
CA ARG A 377 166.66 -69.39 -45.13
C ARG A 377 165.83 -68.65 -44.10
N ASP A 378 166.21 -68.71 -42.83
CA ASP A 378 165.52 -68.01 -41.76
C ASP A 378 165.81 -66.50 -41.82
N CYS A 379 167.05 -66.12 -42.08
CA CYS A 379 167.43 -64.71 -42.21
C CYS A 379 166.81 -64.05 -43.46
N GLN A 380 166.73 -64.77 -44.59
CA GLN A 380 166.13 -64.29 -45.83
C GLN A 380 164.65 -63.91 -45.64
N ARG A 381 163.87 -64.78 -44.99
CA ARG A 381 162.43 -64.53 -44.73
C ARG A 381 162.19 -63.26 -43.90
N ARG A 382 163.13 -62.92 -43.02
CA ARG A 382 163.03 -61.75 -42.14
C ARG A 382 163.23 -60.44 -42.90
N VAL A 383 164.12 -60.41 -43.89
CA VAL A 383 164.34 -59.25 -44.77
C VAL A 383 163.12 -59.00 -45.65
N ASP A 384 162.58 -60.04 -46.30
CA ASP A 384 161.40 -59.89 -47.17
C ASP A 384 160.20 -59.33 -46.39
N GLY A 385 160.00 -59.80 -45.15
CA GLY A 385 158.93 -59.31 -44.27
C GLY A 385 159.01 -57.81 -43.97
N LEU A 386 160.20 -57.29 -43.69
CA LEU A 386 160.42 -55.87 -43.42
C LEU A 386 160.18 -55.01 -44.66
N SER A 387 160.66 -55.42 -45.85
CA SER A 387 160.50 -54.64 -47.09
C SER A 387 159.04 -54.30 -47.44
N SER A 388 158.11 -55.19 -47.11
CA SER A 388 156.68 -55.02 -47.39
C SER A 388 156.00 -53.88 -46.62
N LEU A 389 156.63 -53.35 -45.56
CA LEU A 389 156.06 -52.33 -44.69
C LEU A 389 156.45 -50.88 -45.07
N GLU A 390 157.35 -50.70 -46.05
CA GLU A 390 157.91 -49.40 -46.42
C GLU A 390 156.86 -48.38 -46.92
N SER A 391 155.83 -48.82 -47.65
CA SER A 391 154.75 -47.93 -48.11
C SER A 391 153.86 -47.43 -46.96
N SER A 392 153.54 -48.31 -46.00
CA SER A 392 152.69 -47.99 -44.86
C SER A 392 153.33 -46.93 -43.95
N VAL A 393 154.66 -46.94 -43.84
CA VAL A 393 155.45 -45.96 -43.09
C VAL A 393 155.31 -44.55 -43.67
N ARG A 394 155.21 -44.42 -44.99
CA ARG A 394 155.06 -43.12 -45.66
C ARG A 394 153.71 -42.46 -45.38
N ASP A 395 152.62 -43.23 -45.52
CA ASP A 395 151.25 -42.75 -45.32
C ASP A 395 151.03 -42.21 -43.90
N VAL A 396 151.58 -42.91 -42.90
CA VAL A 396 151.49 -42.48 -41.48
C VAL A 396 152.18 -41.13 -41.26
N ARG A 397 153.33 -40.86 -41.90
CA ARG A 397 154.04 -39.57 -41.76
C ARG A 397 153.26 -38.41 -42.37
N GLU A 398 152.61 -38.63 -43.51
CA GLU A 398 151.83 -37.59 -44.19
C GLU A 398 150.55 -37.22 -43.41
N TRP A 399 149.92 -38.20 -42.75
CA TRP A 399 148.81 -37.98 -41.82
C TRP A 399 149.19 -37.13 -40.61
N ASP A 400 150.29 -37.48 -39.93
CA ASP A 400 150.72 -36.79 -38.70
C ASP A 400 151.16 -35.33 -38.93
N THR A 401 151.57 -34.98 -40.16
CA THR A 401 152.15 -33.65 -40.45
C THR A 401 151.19 -32.67 -41.09
N ARG A 402 150.17 -33.11 -41.85
CA ARG A 402 149.29 -32.20 -42.61
C ARG A 402 147.81 -32.56 -42.54
N ILE A 403 147.44 -33.77 -42.97
CA ILE A 403 146.02 -34.12 -43.25
C ILE A 403 145.14 -34.01 -41.99
N ALA A 404 145.66 -34.41 -40.82
CA ALA A 404 144.90 -34.33 -39.57
C ALA A 404 144.54 -32.88 -39.18
N GLY A 405 145.46 -31.93 -39.38
CA GLY A 405 145.25 -30.52 -39.00
C GLY A 405 144.20 -29.80 -39.85
N ASP A 406 144.19 -30.03 -41.16
CA ASP A 406 143.25 -29.37 -42.08
C ASP A 406 141.79 -29.80 -41.82
N LEU A 407 141.57 -31.10 -41.59
CA LEU A 407 140.24 -31.65 -41.26
C LEU A 407 139.71 -31.13 -39.91
N GLU A 408 140.58 -31.02 -38.89
CA GLU A 408 140.18 -30.47 -37.59
C GLU A 408 139.76 -28.99 -37.68
N MET A 409 140.45 -28.18 -38.49
CA MET A 409 140.09 -26.78 -38.68
C MET A 409 138.73 -26.65 -39.39
N GLN A 410 138.47 -27.46 -40.41
CA GLN A 410 137.21 -27.45 -41.15
C GLN A 410 136.00 -27.82 -40.26
N ILE A 411 136.15 -28.85 -39.41
CA ILE A 411 135.10 -29.27 -38.47
C ILE A 411 134.82 -28.16 -37.44
N LYS A 412 135.84 -27.48 -36.93
CA LYS A 412 135.65 -26.35 -36.00
C LYS A 412 134.87 -25.20 -36.63
N THR A 413 135.18 -24.81 -37.86
CA THR A 413 134.47 -23.72 -38.56
C THR A 413 133.01 -24.08 -38.80
N LEU A 414 132.72 -25.29 -39.29
CA LEU A 414 131.34 -25.73 -39.54
C LEU A 414 130.52 -25.87 -38.25
N THR A 415 131.14 -26.32 -37.15
CA THR A 415 130.48 -26.39 -35.83
C THR A 415 130.08 -24.99 -35.34
N GLY A 416 130.95 -23.99 -35.53
CA GLY A 416 130.62 -22.60 -35.18
C GLY A 416 129.46 -22.03 -36.01
N GLN A 417 129.40 -22.34 -37.30
CA GLN A 417 128.30 -21.92 -38.18
C GLN A 417 126.97 -22.58 -37.82
N GLU A 418 126.96 -23.85 -37.43
CA GLU A 418 125.75 -24.54 -36.93
C GLU A 418 125.22 -23.85 -35.67
N SER A 419 126.10 -23.55 -34.70
CA SER A 419 125.67 -22.91 -33.45
C SER A 419 125.06 -21.52 -33.65
N GLN A 420 125.62 -20.70 -34.55
CA GLN A 420 125.08 -19.36 -34.80
C GLN A 420 123.69 -19.42 -35.46
N ALA A 421 123.53 -20.25 -36.50
CA ALA A 421 122.25 -20.40 -37.18
C ALA A 421 121.15 -20.98 -36.26
N MET A 422 121.52 -21.79 -35.28
CA MET A 422 120.59 -22.30 -34.26
C MET A 422 120.10 -21.16 -33.33
N MET A 423 121.00 -20.30 -32.85
CA MET A 423 120.63 -19.16 -32.00
C MET A 423 119.71 -18.17 -32.73
N ASP A 424 120.01 -17.87 -33.99
CA ASP A 424 119.19 -16.95 -34.80
C ASP A 424 117.77 -17.52 -35.04
N SER A 425 117.62 -18.85 -35.14
CA SER A 425 116.30 -19.51 -35.27
C SER A 425 115.48 -19.40 -33.99
N ASP A 426 116.09 -19.69 -32.84
CA ASP A 426 115.41 -19.63 -31.53
C ASP A 426 114.96 -18.20 -31.19
N GLU A 427 115.74 -17.17 -31.55
CA GLU A 427 115.38 -15.76 -31.35
C GLU A 427 114.14 -15.35 -32.16
N LEU A 428 114.06 -15.76 -33.43
CA LEU A 428 112.93 -15.46 -34.30
C LEU A 428 111.64 -16.18 -33.86
N ASP A 429 111.74 -17.43 -33.41
CA ASP A 429 110.60 -18.16 -32.84
C ASP A 429 110.08 -17.48 -31.55
N GLY A 430 110.98 -16.98 -30.70
CA GLY A 430 110.62 -16.18 -29.53
C GLY A 430 109.89 -14.88 -29.89
N GLN A 431 110.36 -14.14 -30.89
CA GLN A 431 109.68 -12.91 -31.37
C GLN A 431 108.28 -13.21 -31.95
N SER A 432 108.12 -14.31 -32.67
CA SER A 432 106.81 -14.70 -33.23
C SER A 432 105.80 -15.06 -32.13
N ALA A 433 106.24 -15.69 -31.04
CA ALA A 433 105.35 -16.05 -29.92
C ALA A 433 104.79 -14.82 -29.19
N VAL A 434 105.63 -13.78 -28.97
CA VAL A 434 105.19 -12.52 -28.34
C VAL A 434 104.14 -11.81 -29.19
N LEU A 435 104.38 -11.71 -30.51
CA LEU A 435 103.44 -11.04 -31.42
C LEU A 435 102.08 -11.76 -31.53
N LEU A 436 102.05 -13.10 -31.42
CA LEU A 436 100.81 -13.88 -31.39
C LEU A 436 100.00 -13.62 -30.11
N MET A 437 100.67 -13.53 -28.96
CA MET A 437 100.01 -13.25 -27.68
C MET A 437 99.37 -11.85 -27.67
N GLU A 438 100.08 -10.84 -28.20
CA GLU A 438 99.54 -9.48 -28.34
C GLU A 438 98.34 -9.40 -29.32
N LEU A 439 98.32 -10.27 -30.34
CA LEU A 439 97.20 -10.35 -31.29
C LEU A 439 95.94 -10.90 -30.63
N ASP A 440 96.09 -11.99 -29.86
CA ASP A 440 94.97 -12.65 -29.17
C ASP A 440 94.29 -11.69 -28.17
N ASP A 441 95.08 -10.97 -27.35
CA ASP A 441 94.59 -9.95 -26.43
C ASP A 441 93.79 -8.85 -27.17
N MET A 442 94.30 -8.34 -28.30
CA MET A 442 93.60 -7.31 -29.08
C MET A 442 92.29 -7.82 -29.71
N THR A 443 92.24 -9.07 -30.16
CA THR A 443 90.98 -9.65 -30.67
C THR A 443 89.92 -9.79 -29.58
N GLU A 444 90.30 -10.09 -28.33
CA GLU A 444 89.36 -10.12 -27.22
C GLU A 444 88.82 -8.72 -26.90
N HIS A 445 89.67 -7.69 -26.97
CA HIS A 445 89.25 -6.30 -26.80
C HIS A 445 88.29 -5.82 -27.89
N LEU A 446 88.50 -6.21 -29.16
CA LEU A 446 87.60 -5.88 -30.26
C LEU A 446 86.17 -6.40 -30.01
N ARG A 447 86.06 -7.67 -29.60
CA ARG A 447 84.77 -8.31 -29.31
C ARG A 447 83.99 -7.59 -28.21
N LYS A 448 84.70 -7.16 -27.14
CA LYS A 448 84.10 -6.43 -26.02
C LYS A 448 83.63 -5.02 -26.44
N SER A 449 84.37 -4.33 -27.30
CA SER A 449 83.98 -3.01 -27.83
C SER A 449 82.75 -3.10 -28.76
N GLU A 450 82.65 -4.14 -29.59
CA GLU A 450 81.46 -4.39 -30.43
C GLU A 450 80.19 -4.64 -29.61
N GLU A 451 80.31 -5.31 -28.47
CA GLU A 451 79.19 -5.57 -27.57
C GLU A 451 78.72 -4.27 -26.87
N LEU A 452 79.66 -3.44 -26.42
CA LEU A 452 79.35 -2.12 -25.85
C LEU A 452 78.59 -1.23 -26.84
N ALA A 453 79.04 -1.15 -28.10
CA ALA A 453 78.37 -0.35 -29.12
C ALA A 453 76.90 -0.77 -29.35
N ARG A 454 76.61 -2.08 -29.36
CA ARG A 454 75.24 -2.59 -29.52
C ARG A 454 74.33 -2.22 -28.36
N VAL A 455 74.83 -2.27 -27.12
CA VAL A 455 74.03 -1.93 -25.94
C VAL A 455 73.78 -0.42 -25.86
N GLU A 456 74.75 0.41 -26.27
CA GLU A 456 74.59 1.87 -26.34
C GLU A 456 73.49 2.28 -27.34
N ASP A 457 73.43 1.67 -28.51
CA ASP A 457 72.41 1.97 -29.52
C ASP A 457 71.01 1.57 -29.05
N ALA A 458 70.88 0.41 -28.40
CA ALA A 458 69.61 -0.03 -27.80
C ALA A 458 69.13 0.92 -26.69
N ARG A 459 70.06 1.46 -25.87
CA ARG A 459 69.74 2.46 -24.84
C ARG A 459 69.17 3.74 -25.46
N LYS A 460 69.80 4.26 -26.51
CA LYS A 460 69.37 5.51 -27.18
C LYS A 460 67.96 5.40 -27.76
N GLU A 461 67.61 4.26 -28.37
CA GLU A 461 66.26 4.06 -28.91
C GLU A 461 65.19 3.95 -27.80
N LEU A 462 65.49 3.30 -26.67
CA LEU A 462 64.59 3.28 -25.51
C LEU A 462 64.39 4.68 -24.90
N GLN A 463 65.45 5.49 -24.84
CA GLN A 463 65.34 6.89 -24.39
C GLN A 463 64.40 7.71 -25.29
N ARG A 464 64.54 7.59 -26.61
CA ARG A 464 63.66 8.26 -27.59
C ARG A 464 62.19 7.86 -27.43
N GLN A 465 61.91 6.58 -27.19
CA GLN A 465 60.55 6.08 -26.98
C GLN A 465 59.92 6.60 -25.68
N ILE A 466 60.71 6.71 -24.60
CA ILE A 466 60.25 7.29 -23.33
C ILE A 466 59.90 8.76 -23.53
N GLU A 467 60.75 9.55 -24.21
CA GLU A 467 60.50 10.98 -24.46
C GLU A 467 59.20 11.21 -25.25
N THR A 468 58.90 10.37 -26.25
CA THR A 468 57.64 10.46 -27.00
C THR A 468 56.41 10.19 -26.11
N LEU A 469 56.47 9.15 -25.27
CA LEU A 469 55.37 8.81 -24.36
C LEU A 469 55.20 9.87 -23.26
N GLU A 470 56.29 10.48 -22.79
CA GLU A 470 56.22 11.60 -21.84
C GLU A 470 55.62 12.86 -22.45
N HIS A 471 55.92 13.14 -23.72
CA HIS A 471 55.35 14.29 -24.43
C HIS A 471 53.83 14.14 -24.63
N GLU A 472 53.36 12.95 -25.00
CA GLU A 472 51.93 12.62 -25.10
C GLU A 472 51.19 12.80 -23.76
N LEU A 473 51.84 12.46 -22.63
CA LEU A 473 51.25 12.60 -21.30
C LEU A 473 51.25 14.05 -20.78
N ARG A 474 52.27 14.86 -21.11
CA ARG A 474 52.37 16.28 -20.70
C ARG A 474 51.34 17.17 -21.39
N ALA A 475 50.91 16.82 -22.61
CA ALA A 475 49.93 17.59 -23.36
C ALA A 475 48.50 17.58 -22.75
N THR A 476 48.20 16.66 -21.82
CA THR A 476 46.82 16.38 -21.36
C THR A 476 46.50 16.70 -19.89
N GLY A 477 47.44 17.26 -19.12
CA GLY A 477 47.11 18.21 -18.05
C GLY A 477 46.29 17.75 -16.82
N SER A 478 46.29 16.47 -16.39
CA SER A 478 45.80 16.10 -15.05
C SER A 478 46.82 15.28 -14.27
N THR A 479 47.22 15.81 -13.11
CA THR A 479 48.24 15.24 -12.20
C THR A 479 47.66 14.47 -11.02
N LYS A 480 46.33 14.50 -10.81
CA LYS A 480 45.66 13.77 -9.71
C LYS A 480 45.62 12.27 -10.00
N THR A 481 45.82 11.46 -8.96
CA THR A 481 45.74 10.00 -9.06
C THR A 481 44.28 9.52 -9.09
N ILE A 482 44.03 8.32 -9.62
CA ILE A 482 42.68 7.72 -9.64
C ILE A 482 42.16 7.55 -8.20
N ASP A 483 43.04 7.18 -7.27
CA ASP A 483 42.70 6.99 -5.85
C ASP A 483 42.31 8.33 -5.19
N GLU A 484 42.98 9.43 -5.52
CA GLU A 484 42.61 10.78 -5.05
C GLU A 484 41.23 11.22 -5.54
N LEU A 485 40.92 10.96 -6.83
CA LEU A 485 39.62 11.27 -7.42
C LEU A 485 38.51 10.40 -6.82
N GLN A 486 38.78 9.13 -6.53
CA GLN A 486 37.84 8.24 -5.82
C GLN A 486 37.58 8.71 -4.39
N ALA A 487 38.61 9.12 -3.65
CA ALA A 487 38.45 9.68 -2.30
C ALA A 487 37.69 11.02 -2.29
N GLU A 488 37.75 11.80 -3.37
CA GLU A 488 36.94 13.01 -3.57
C GLU A 488 35.46 12.63 -3.79
N ILE A 489 35.17 11.64 -4.64
CA ILE A 489 33.80 11.12 -4.84
C ILE A 489 33.20 10.61 -3.53
N GLU A 490 33.94 9.82 -2.73
CA GLU A 490 33.46 9.31 -1.45
C GLU A 490 33.10 10.45 -0.48
N ARG A 491 33.90 11.53 -0.43
CA ARG A 491 33.59 12.72 0.38
C ARG A 491 32.31 13.42 -0.09
N HIS A 492 32.12 13.57 -1.40
CA HIS A 492 30.90 14.17 -1.95
C HIS A 492 29.66 13.27 -1.74
N GLN A 493 29.81 11.94 -1.83
CA GLN A 493 28.74 10.98 -1.53
C GLN A 493 28.36 10.99 -0.05
N GLN A 494 29.32 11.10 0.87
CA GLN A 494 29.02 11.27 2.30
C GLN A 494 28.24 12.57 2.55
N ARG A 495 28.64 13.69 1.93
CA ARG A 495 27.89 14.95 2.01
C ARG A 495 26.47 14.83 1.45
N ASP A 496 26.27 14.21 0.28
CA ASP A 496 24.95 13.92 -0.29
C ASP A 496 24.06 13.16 0.70
N ALA A 497 24.59 12.07 1.30
CA ALA A 497 23.87 11.29 2.30
C ALA A 497 23.52 12.10 3.55
N THR A 498 24.36 13.07 3.94
CA THR A 498 24.10 13.91 5.11
C THR A 498 22.96 14.91 4.82
N VAL A 499 23.01 15.57 3.66
CA VAL A 499 21.98 16.53 3.22
C VAL A 499 20.63 15.84 3.01
N ARG A 500 20.61 14.62 2.45
CA ARG A 500 19.37 13.82 2.32
C ARG A 500 18.74 13.53 3.68
N ARG A 501 19.52 13.08 4.67
CA ARG A 501 19.00 12.84 6.04
C ARG A 501 18.45 14.11 6.69
N GLU A 502 19.06 15.26 6.45
CA GLU A 502 18.51 16.54 6.93
C GLU A 502 17.17 16.89 6.27
N LEU A 503 17.03 16.62 4.97
CA LEU A 503 15.79 16.82 4.21
C LEU A 503 14.67 15.89 4.72
N ASP A 504 15.00 14.62 4.99
CA ASP A 504 14.06 13.66 5.57
C ASP A 504 13.61 14.08 6.98
N ARG A 505 14.55 14.57 7.82
CA ARG A 505 14.23 15.11 9.16
C ARG A 505 13.30 16.32 9.07
N LEU A 506 13.62 17.29 8.20
CA LEU A 506 12.78 18.46 7.98
C LEU A 506 11.38 18.08 7.51
N SER A 507 11.27 17.10 6.61
CA SER A 507 9.98 16.60 6.13
C SER A 507 9.19 15.93 7.25
N HIS A 508 9.84 15.11 8.08
CA HIS A 508 9.19 14.44 9.21
C HIS A 508 8.70 15.44 10.27
N ASP A 509 9.53 16.42 10.63
CA ASP A 509 9.15 17.48 11.58
C ASP A 509 7.97 18.32 11.07
N HIS A 510 7.96 18.66 9.78
CA HIS A 510 6.84 19.35 9.16
C HIS A 510 5.56 18.50 9.16
N GLU A 511 5.67 17.20 8.87
CA GLU A 511 4.52 16.28 8.91
C GLU A 511 3.93 16.15 10.34
N LEU A 512 4.79 16.08 11.37
CA LEU A 512 4.34 16.06 12.76
C LEU A 512 3.62 17.36 13.16
N LYS A 513 4.16 18.52 12.76
CA LYS A 513 3.53 19.82 13.02
C LYS A 513 2.20 19.97 12.28
N GLN A 514 2.10 19.51 11.03
CA GLN A 514 0.85 19.49 10.27
C GLN A 514 -0.20 18.58 10.91
N LYS A 515 0.20 17.41 11.43
CA LYS A 515 -0.70 16.53 12.19
C LYS A 515 -1.21 17.20 13.46
N GLU A 516 -0.34 17.91 14.19
CA GLU A 516 -0.72 18.68 15.38
C GLU A 516 -1.70 19.81 15.06
N ILE A 517 -1.45 20.56 13.97
CA ILE A 517 -2.38 21.59 13.46
C ILE A 517 -3.73 20.97 13.13
N GLY A 518 -3.75 19.86 12.41
CA GLY A 518 -4.98 19.13 12.06
C GLY A 518 -5.75 18.67 13.30
N PHE A 519 -5.06 18.08 14.28
CA PHE A 519 -5.67 17.62 15.53
C PHE A 519 -6.34 18.77 16.31
N ARG A 520 -5.69 19.93 16.39
CA ARG A 520 -6.25 21.12 17.06
C ARG A 520 -7.43 21.70 16.29
N GLN A 521 -7.36 21.76 14.96
CA GLN A 521 -8.48 22.17 14.12
C GLN A 521 -9.71 21.26 14.29
N ASP A 522 -9.49 19.95 14.36
CA ASP A 522 -10.56 18.98 14.57
C ASP A 522 -11.18 19.10 15.97
N SER A 523 -10.35 19.32 16.99
CA SER A 523 -10.80 19.58 18.36
C SER A 523 -11.65 20.85 18.44
N ILE A 524 -11.22 21.95 17.83
CA ILE A 524 -12.00 23.20 17.75
C ILE A 524 -13.33 22.97 17.03
N ARG A 525 -13.33 22.28 15.88
CA ARG A 525 -14.57 21.96 15.14
C ARG A 525 -15.54 21.14 15.98
N MET A 526 -15.05 20.14 16.72
CA MET A 526 -15.87 19.34 17.61
C MET A 526 -16.49 20.17 18.75
N LEU A 527 -15.69 21.02 19.38
CA LEU A 527 -16.15 21.91 20.46
C LEU A 527 -17.16 22.94 19.94
N GLN A 528 -16.92 23.53 18.77
CA GLN A 528 -17.86 24.44 18.09
C GLN A 528 -19.18 23.76 17.73
N HIS A 529 -19.15 22.51 17.24
CA HIS A 529 -20.35 21.75 16.97
C HIS A 529 -21.16 21.52 18.26
N ARG A 530 -20.50 21.09 19.34
CA ARG A 530 -21.13 20.92 20.66
C ARG A 530 -21.76 22.21 21.18
N LEU A 531 -21.06 23.33 21.02
CA LEU A 531 -21.57 24.64 21.42
C LEU A 531 -22.80 25.06 20.58
N SER A 532 -22.77 24.82 19.27
CA SER A 532 -23.91 25.10 18.39
C SER A 532 -25.14 24.23 18.72
N GLU A 533 -24.91 22.97 19.11
CA GLU A 533 -25.98 22.06 19.51
C GLU A 533 -26.59 22.47 20.85
N LEU A 534 -25.76 22.89 21.81
CA LEU A 534 -26.21 23.44 23.09
C LEU A 534 -27.01 24.74 22.86
N ALA A 535 -26.50 25.65 22.03
CA ALA A 535 -27.18 26.91 21.68
C ALA A 535 -28.54 26.67 21.01
N ARG A 536 -28.64 25.69 20.12
CA ARG A 536 -29.92 25.28 19.51
C ARG A 536 -30.90 24.76 20.55
N LYS A 537 -30.46 23.88 21.47
CA LYS A 537 -31.30 23.36 22.56
C LYS A 537 -31.78 24.48 23.49
N THR A 538 -30.93 25.45 23.81
CA THR A 538 -31.31 26.62 24.62
C THR A 538 -32.32 27.51 23.90
N SER A 539 -32.15 27.77 22.61
CA SER A 539 -33.11 28.55 21.80
C SER A 539 -34.47 27.85 21.69
N GLU A 540 -34.49 26.55 21.45
CA GLU A 540 -35.72 25.74 21.41
C GLU A 540 -36.44 25.75 22.77
N ARG A 541 -35.69 25.61 23.87
CA ARG A 541 -36.22 25.71 25.22
C ARG A 541 -36.87 27.08 25.48
N ASN A 542 -36.22 28.17 25.06
CA ASN A 542 -36.76 29.53 25.23
C ASN A 542 -38.03 29.75 24.39
N ALA A 543 -38.08 29.26 23.16
CA ALA A 543 -39.27 29.35 22.31
C ALA A 543 -40.47 28.57 22.92
N ILE A 544 -40.20 27.39 23.51
CA ILE A 544 -41.22 26.62 24.26
C ILE A 544 -41.69 27.41 25.50
N GLN A 545 -40.78 28.07 26.21
CA GLN A 545 -41.11 28.90 27.38
C GLN A 545 -42.02 30.08 27.00
N GLU A 546 -41.72 30.80 25.91
CA GLU A 546 -42.57 31.89 25.40
C GLU A 546 -43.95 31.38 24.97
N ARG A 547 -44.01 30.21 24.32
CA ARG A 547 -45.28 29.59 23.92
C ARG A 547 -46.14 29.23 25.15
N ILE A 548 -45.55 28.65 26.19
CA ILE A 548 -46.24 28.35 27.45
C ILE A 548 -46.82 29.65 28.05
N ALA A 549 -46.02 30.71 28.16
CA ALA A 549 -46.48 31.98 28.70
C ALA A 549 -47.66 32.58 27.90
N SER A 550 -47.65 32.44 26.57
CA SER A 550 -48.77 32.88 25.72
C SER A 550 -50.07 32.08 25.97
N LEU A 551 -49.95 30.77 26.17
CA LEU A 551 -51.09 29.89 26.47
C LEU A 551 -51.64 30.14 27.87
N GLU A 552 -50.78 30.40 28.85
CA GLU A 552 -51.18 30.80 30.20
C GLU A 552 -51.96 32.12 30.19
N SER A 553 -51.50 33.12 29.43
CA SER A 553 -52.25 34.37 29.25
C SER A 553 -53.62 34.14 28.60
N ASN A 554 -53.70 33.31 27.56
CA ASN A 554 -54.98 32.96 26.94
C ASN A 554 -55.92 32.23 27.90
N ASN A 555 -55.41 31.36 28.77
CA ASN A 555 -56.21 30.69 29.80
C ASN A 555 -56.80 31.68 30.79
N THR A 556 -56.00 32.64 31.27
CA THR A 556 -56.53 33.67 32.19
C THR A 556 -57.67 34.48 31.56
N ARG A 557 -57.59 34.76 30.26
CA ARG A 557 -58.66 35.44 29.52
C ARG A 557 -59.89 34.55 29.39
N ASN A 558 -59.75 33.32 28.91
CA ASN A 558 -60.86 32.39 28.74
C ASN A 558 -61.57 32.07 30.07
N GLU A 559 -60.81 31.96 31.17
CA GLU A 559 -61.36 31.77 32.53
C GLU A 559 -62.15 32.99 33.03
N SER A 560 -61.81 34.20 32.59
CA SER A 560 -62.59 35.40 32.91
C SER A 560 -63.89 35.47 32.10
N GLU A 561 -63.82 35.22 30.79
CA GLU A 561 -64.97 35.19 29.89
C GLU A 561 -65.96 34.07 30.26
N GLY A 562 -65.46 32.88 30.61
CA GLY A 562 -66.28 31.76 31.06
C GLY A 562 -66.99 32.04 32.39
N ARG A 563 -66.32 32.70 33.35
CA ARG A 563 -66.93 33.12 34.62
C ARG A 563 -68.02 34.16 34.42
N GLU A 564 -67.81 35.13 33.54
CA GLU A 564 -68.80 36.16 33.22
C GLU A 564 -70.05 35.54 32.57
N ALA A 565 -69.87 34.64 31.59
CA ALA A 565 -70.97 33.94 30.95
C ALA A 565 -71.77 33.07 31.95
N GLN A 566 -71.10 32.35 32.85
CA GLN A 566 -71.78 31.56 33.88
C GLN A 566 -72.57 32.43 34.87
N ALA A 567 -71.99 33.56 35.31
CA ALA A 567 -72.69 34.50 36.19
C ALA A 567 -73.95 35.09 35.53
N ASN A 568 -73.89 35.37 34.22
CA ASN A 568 -75.05 35.84 33.45
C ASN A 568 -76.14 34.76 33.32
N ALA A 569 -75.78 33.49 33.15
CA ALA A 569 -76.73 32.38 33.15
C ALA A 569 -77.42 32.21 34.51
N ASP A 570 -76.64 32.26 35.60
CA ASP A 570 -77.14 32.11 36.97
C ASP A 570 -78.08 33.27 37.36
N ALA A 571 -77.83 34.49 36.86
CA ALA A 571 -78.68 35.65 37.09
C ALA A 571 -80.08 35.54 36.43
N LEU A 572 -80.22 34.75 35.37
CA LEU A 572 -81.49 34.54 34.65
C LEU A 572 -82.32 33.37 35.22
N ALA A 573 -81.70 32.45 35.95
CA ALA A 573 -82.38 31.33 36.63
C ALA A 573 -83.57 31.75 37.53
N PRO A 574 -83.49 32.80 38.39
CA PRO A 574 -84.63 33.22 39.20
C PRO A 574 -85.79 33.78 38.36
N ARG A 575 -85.50 34.46 37.23
CA ARG A 575 -86.52 34.98 36.31
C ARG A 575 -87.28 33.84 35.62
N LEU A 576 -86.57 32.77 35.24
CA LEU A 576 -87.17 31.56 34.70
C LEU A 576 -88.10 30.90 35.71
N GLN A 577 -87.67 30.80 36.97
CA GLN A 577 -88.48 30.24 38.06
C GLN A 577 -89.74 31.08 38.33
N GLU A 578 -89.63 32.41 38.32
CA GLU A 578 -90.76 33.34 38.45
C GLU A 578 -91.79 33.15 37.31
N ASN A 579 -91.32 33.04 36.07
CA ASN A 579 -92.19 32.81 34.91
C ASN A 579 -92.93 31.46 34.99
N HIS A 580 -92.24 30.39 35.42
CA HIS A 580 -92.87 29.10 35.68
C HIS A 580 -93.95 29.16 36.77
N GLN A 581 -93.70 29.90 37.86
CA GLN A 581 -94.69 30.10 38.92
C GLN A 581 -95.92 30.87 38.41
N ARG A 582 -95.71 31.93 37.62
CA ARG A 582 -96.81 32.71 37.01
C ARG A 582 -97.69 31.87 36.07
N LEU A 583 -97.09 31.02 35.25
CA LEU A 583 -97.83 30.09 34.39
C LEU A 583 -98.63 29.06 35.21
N ALA A 584 -98.05 28.54 36.29
CA ALA A 584 -98.72 27.57 37.16
C ALA A 584 -99.92 28.18 37.90
N SER A 585 -99.77 29.38 38.46
CA SER A 585 -100.89 30.10 39.11
C SER A 585 -101.98 30.42 38.09
N PHE A 586 -101.60 30.93 36.91
CA PHE A 586 -102.56 31.25 35.85
C PHE A 586 -103.37 30.03 35.38
N ARG A 587 -102.72 28.88 35.18
CA ARG A 587 -103.38 27.62 34.84
C ARG A 587 -104.37 27.16 35.91
N SER A 588 -104.07 27.39 37.19
CA SER A 588 -104.96 27.05 38.30
C SER A 588 -106.22 27.93 38.27
N ASP A 589 -106.04 29.25 38.14
CA ASP A 589 -107.14 30.22 38.12
C ASP A 589 -108.06 30.01 36.91
N ALA A 590 -107.49 29.76 35.72
CA ALA A 590 -108.25 29.47 34.51
C ALA A 590 -109.08 28.17 34.63
N ARG A 591 -108.52 27.11 35.22
CA ARG A 591 -109.26 25.85 35.48
C ARG A 591 -110.41 26.04 36.44
N GLU A 592 -110.22 26.83 37.50
CA GLU A 592 -111.28 27.13 38.47
C GLU A 592 -112.44 27.90 37.81
N GLN A 593 -112.12 28.86 36.93
CA GLN A 593 -113.11 29.61 36.18
C GLN A 593 -113.88 28.74 35.17
N GLU A 594 -113.19 27.85 34.43
CA GLU A 594 -113.85 26.88 33.54
C GLU A 594 -114.80 25.96 34.30
N LEU A 595 -114.37 25.42 35.46
CA LEU A 595 -115.20 24.54 36.28
C LEU A 595 -116.49 25.23 36.77
N ARG A 596 -116.41 26.51 37.16
CA ARG A 596 -117.58 27.31 37.56
C ARG A 596 -118.57 27.48 36.41
N LEU A 597 -118.08 27.77 35.20
CA LEU A 597 -118.93 27.94 34.02
C LEU A 597 -119.56 26.60 33.58
N ASP A 598 -118.81 25.50 33.62
CA ASP A 598 -119.33 24.16 33.33
C ASP A 598 -120.39 23.71 34.36
N GLN A 599 -120.23 24.03 35.64
CA GLN A 599 -121.27 23.79 36.66
C GLN A 599 -122.56 24.55 36.31
N ARG A 600 -122.45 25.85 36.00
CA ARG A 600 -123.59 26.68 35.61
C ARG A 600 -124.31 26.16 34.37
N ILE A 601 -123.57 25.70 33.35
CA ILE A 601 -124.15 25.07 32.15
C ILE A 601 -124.90 23.79 32.51
N ARG A 602 -124.30 22.91 33.33
CA ARG A 602 -124.95 21.67 33.77
C ARG A 602 -126.28 21.93 34.51
N ASP A 603 -126.32 22.91 35.40
CA ASP A 603 -127.52 23.25 36.16
C ASP A 603 -128.66 23.72 35.23
N ILE A 604 -128.34 24.56 34.24
CA ILE A 604 -129.30 25.03 33.23
C ILE A 604 -129.78 23.86 32.34
N MET A 605 -128.88 22.97 31.92
CA MET A 605 -129.23 21.79 31.11
C MET A 605 -130.16 20.83 31.86
N GLN A 606 -129.91 20.55 33.15
CA GLN A 606 -130.78 19.69 33.95
C GLN A 606 -132.20 20.28 34.08
N GLY A 607 -132.31 21.60 34.21
CA GLY A 607 -133.59 22.31 34.20
C GLY A 607 -134.37 22.13 32.89
N ARG A 608 -133.66 22.27 31.75
CA ARG A 608 -134.21 22.07 30.40
C ARG A 608 -134.68 20.63 30.17
N ASP A 609 -133.82 19.65 30.46
CA ASP A 609 -134.10 18.24 30.17
C ASP A 609 -135.27 17.71 31.01
N ARG A 610 -135.40 18.19 32.26
CA ARG A 610 -136.55 17.86 33.13
C ARG A 610 -137.88 18.34 32.54
N LEU A 611 -137.93 19.55 31.98
CA LEU A 611 -139.12 20.10 31.32
C LEU A 611 -139.40 19.44 29.95
N ALA A 612 -138.35 19.09 29.21
CA ALA A 612 -138.45 18.36 27.94
C ALA A 612 -139.04 16.96 28.17
N LEU A 613 -138.53 16.20 29.14
CA LEU A 613 -139.02 14.85 29.47
C LEU A 613 -140.52 14.87 29.85
N MET A 614 -140.94 15.84 30.67
CA MET A 614 -142.36 15.98 31.06
C MET A 614 -143.25 16.37 29.88
N SER A 615 -142.71 17.07 28.88
CA SER A 615 -143.44 17.43 27.65
C SER A 615 -143.52 16.25 26.68
N ASP A 616 -142.42 15.52 26.49
CA ASP A 616 -142.35 14.30 25.69
C ASP A 616 -143.24 13.20 26.27
N GLU A 617 -143.33 13.05 27.61
CA GLU A 617 -144.22 12.06 28.22
C GLU A 617 -145.71 12.37 27.98
N ILE A 618 -146.09 13.65 27.94
CA ILE A 618 -147.45 14.11 27.59
C ILE A 618 -147.69 13.88 26.09
N GLU A 619 -146.69 14.13 25.25
CA GLU A 619 -146.78 13.95 23.80
C GLU A 619 -146.77 12.47 23.40
N GLN A 620 -146.04 11.60 24.09
CA GLN A 620 -146.07 10.14 23.94
C GLN A 620 -147.41 9.55 24.39
N THR A 621 -148.04 10.07 25.46
CA THR A 621 -149.41 9.66 25.82
C THR A 621 -150.44 10.14 24.79
N ARG A 622 -150.23 11.31 24.17
CA ARG A 622 -151.03 11.79 23.01
C ARG A 622 -150.78 10.97 21.74
N ALA A 623 -149.54 10.54 21.48
CA ALA A 623 -149.14 9.75 20.31
C ALA A 623 -149.58 8.28 20.41
N SER A 624 -149.72 7.74 21.62
CA SER A 624 -150.30 6.40 21.86
C SER A 624 -151.80 6.28 21.48
N MET A 625 -152.48 7.39 21.19
CA MET A 625 -153.90 7.47 20.84
C MET A 625 -154.19 7.71 19.34
N ARG A 626 -153.21 7.55 18.43
CA ARG A 626 -153.40 7.69 16.96
C ARG A 626 -152.92 6.44 16.20
N CYS A 627 -153.63 6.03 15.16
CA CYS A 627 -153.18 5.03 14.18
C CYS A 627 -153.34 5.59 12.75
N ASP A 628 -152.18 5.85 12.14
CA ASP A 628 -151.78 5.83 10.72
C ASP A 628 -152.55 6.64 9.65
N PRO A 629 -151.95 6.92 8.46
CA PRO A 629 -150.58 6.64 7.97
C PRO A 629 -149.86 7.86 7.36
N GLY A 630 -148.56 8.03 7.59
CA GLY A 630 -147.77 8.99 6.81
C GLY A 630 -146.31 9.09 7.24
N GLU A 631 -145.47 8.29 6.59
CA GLU A 631 -143.99 8.42 6.52
C GLU A 631 -143.25 8.18 7.85
N SER A 632 -142.01 7.69 7.93
CA SER A 632 -141.01 7.09 7.05
C SER A 632 -139.88 6.74 8.03
N LYS A 633 -139.23 5.56 7.93
CA LYS A 633 -137.78 5.36 8.16
C LYS A 633 -137.39 3.88 8.28
N TYR A 634 -136.43 3.51 7.43
CA TYR A 634 -135.40 2.49 7.68
C TYR A 634 -134.02 3.19 7.55
N PRO A 635 -132.91 2.55 7.94
CA PRO A 635 -132.06 2.95 9.04
C PRO A 635 -130.68 3.44 8.55
N ASP A 636 -129.67 3.35 9.44
CA ASP A 636 -128.22 3.22 9.18
C ASP A 636 -127.30 4.44 9.33
N ARG A 637 -126.41 4.32 10.34
CA ARG A 637 -125.05 4.85 10.28
C ARG A 637 -124.04 4.05 11.13
N LEU A 638 -124.26 2.74 11.32
CA LEU A 638 -123.34 1.80 11.98
C LEU A 638 -122.17 1.35 11.07
N ALA A 639 -122.05 1.86 9.85
CA ALA A 639 -121.16 1.32 8.81
C ALA A 639 -119.85 2.10 8.53
N MET A 640 -119.44 3.10 9.33
CA MET A 640 -118.39 4.06 8.91
C MET A 640 -117.00 3.92 9.56
N VAL A 641 -116.74 3.00 10.50
CA VAL A 641 -115.55 3.10 11.39
C VAL A 641 -114.42 2.07 11.12
N THR A 642 -114.59 1.10 10.21
CA THR A 642 -113.68 -0.07 10.13
C THR A 642 -112.55 -0.03 9.09
N ALA A 643 -112.23 1.10 8.44
CA ALA A 643 -111.31 1.12 7.29
C ALA A 643 -109.89 1.71 7.51
N GLN A 644 -109.54 2.26 8.68
CA GLN A 644 -108.29 3.06 8.87
C GLN A 644 -107.07 2.30 9.45
N ARG A 645 -107.16 1.00 9.73
CA ARG A 645 -106.17 0.26 10.53
C ARG A 645 -105.02 -0.36 9.73
N ASP A 646 -105.23 -0.70 8.47
CA ASP A 646 -104.36 -1.67 7.77
C ASP A 646 -103.15 -1.04 7.04
N GLU A 647 -102.94 0.29 7.11
CA GLU A 647 -101.87 1.01 6.36
C GLU A 647 -100.52 1.13 7.10
N LEU A 648 -100.46 0.92 8.42
CA LEU A 648 -99.27 1.22 9.24
C LEU A 648 -98.25 0.09 9.42
N LEU A 649 -98.52 -1.12 8.90
CA LEU A 649 -97.68 -2.31 9.14
C LEU A 649 -96.52 -2.50 8.14
N GLU A 650 -96.56 -1.86 6.97
CA GLU A 650 -95.64 -2.18 5.86
C GLU A 650 -94.28 -1.44 5.93
N GLN A 651 -94.15 -0.38 6.74
CA GLN A 651 -92.94 0.46 6.79
C GLN A 651 -91.83 -0.09 7.72
N SER A 652 -92.13 -1.04 8.60
CA SER A 652 -91.19 -1.53 9.62
C SER A 652 -90.22 -2.61 9.13
N GLU A 653 -90.48 -3.26 7.99
CA GLU A 653 -89.72 -4.44 7.55
C GLU A 653 -88.44 -4.10 6.74
N ALA A 654 -88.35 -2.91 6.14
CA ALA A 654 -87.23 -2.53 5.26
C ALA A 654 -85.91 -2.19 6.00
N GLN A 655 -85.99 -1.72 7.25
CA GLN A 655 -84.82 -1.23 8.02
C GLN A 655 -83.95 -2.33 8.66
N ASN A 656 -84.45 -3.57 8.75
CA ASN A 656 -83.72 -4.68 9.36
C ASN A 656 -82.64 -5.33 8.47
N SER A 657 -82.62 -5.04 7.15
CA SER A 657 -81.69 -5.67 6.20
C SER A 657 -80.29 -5.04 6.17
N THR A 658 -80.17 -3.75 6.49
CA THR A 658 -78.90 -3.00 6.46
C THR A 658 -78.03 -3.21 7.71
N LEU A 659 -78.64 -3.60 8.83
CA LEU A 659 -77.96 -3.86 10.11
C LEU A 659 -77.16 -5.18 10.09
N ALA A 660 -77.55 -6.15 9.26
CA ALA A 660 -76.89 -7.46 9.15
C ALA A 660 -75.50 -7.39 8.49
N ASN A 661 -75.26 -6.47 7.55
CA ASN A 661 -74.00 -6.35 6.82
C ASN A 661 -72.87 -5.64 7.61
N VAL A 662 -73.22 -4.79 8.58
CA VAL A 662 -72.23 -4.11 9.45
C VAL A 662 -71.71 -5.06 10.53
N VAL A 663 -72.56 -5.98 11.01
CA VAL A 663 -72.19 -6.99 12.00
C VAL A 663 -71.19 -8.01 11.44
N SER A 664 -71.27 -8.39 10.16
CA SER A 664 -70.32 -9.34 9.56
C SER A 664 -68.91 -8.76 9.37
N VAL A 665 -68.79 -7.46 9.12
CA VAL A 665 -67.48 -6.79 8.97
C VAL A 665 -66.77 -6.62 10.32
N LEU A 666 -67.52 -6.35 11.39
CA LEU A 666 -66.97 -6.29 12.75
C LEU A 666 -66.48 -7.68 13.23
N GLN A 667 -67.21 -8.75 12.89
CA GLN A 667 -66.81 -10.12 13.23
C GLN A 667 -65.48 -10.56 12.56
N GLU A 668 -65.18 -10.10 11.35
CA GLU A 668 -63.91 -10.43 10.68
C GLU A 668 -62.73 -9.63 11.23
N SER A 669 -62.94 -8.38 11.64
CA SER A 669 -61.91 -7.56 12.32
C SER A 669 -61.52 -8.15 13.68
N ASP A 670 -62.50 -8.59 14.48
CA ASP A 670 -62.24 -9.27 15.77
C ASP A 670 -61.51 -10.61 15.59
N ARG A 671 -61.80 -11.32 14.49
CA ARG A 671 -61.11 -12.58 14.15
C ARG A 671 -59.63 -12.37 13.82
N ILE A 672 -59.27 -11.27 13.16
CA ILE A 672 -57.88 -10.92 12.84
C ILE A 672 -57.13 -10.47 14.10
N ALA A 673 -57.76 -9.68 14.97
CA ALA A 673 -57.19 -9.26 16.25
C ALA A 673 -56.91 -10.47 17.18
N GLY A 674 -57.82 -11.46 17.21
CA GLY A 674 -57.61 -12.71 17.95
C GLY A 674 -56.44 -13.56 17.46
N LYS A 675 -56.20 -13.61 16.13
CA LYS A 675 -55.03 -14.30 15.56
C LYS A 675 -53.72 -13.62 15.92
N LEU A 676 -53.67 -12.29 15.88
CA LEU A 676 -52.46 -11.53 16.20
C LEU A 676 -52.10 -11.67 17.70
N SER A 677 -53.10 -11.68 18.59
CA SER A 677 -52.85 -11.88 20.03
C SER A 677 -52.38 -13.30 20.36
N ALA A 678 -52.81 -14.31 19.59
CA ALA A 678 -52.31 -15.69 19.71
C ALA A 678 -50.82 -15.76 19.33
N THR A 679 -50.43 -15.18 18.18
CA THR A 679 -49.02 -15.18 17.74
C THR A 679 -48.07 -14.42 18.67
N LEU A 680 -48.52 -13.34 19.31
CA LEU A 680 -47.70 -12.63 20.32
C LEU A 680 -47.51 -13.46 21.60
N ARG A 681 -48.50 -14.28 21.97
CA ARG A 681 -48.40 -15.19 23.11
C ARG A 681 -47.44 -16.34 22.81
N GLU A 682 -47.48 -16.86 21.58
CA GLU A 682 -46.58 -17.92 21.08
C GLU A 682 -45.09 -17.51 21.14
N ILE A 683 -44.76 -16.28 20.72
CA ILE A 683 -43.37 -15.77 20.77
C ILE A 683 -42.91 -15.60 22.22
N SER A 684 -43.79 -15.12 23.10
CA SER A 684 -43.50 -14.95 24.53
C SER A 684 -43.24 -16.29 25.23
N ASP A 685 -44.03 -17.31 24.92
CA ASP A 685 -43.91 -18.64 25.51
C ASP A 685 -42.64 -19.38 25.02
N ASN A 686 -42.24 -19.20 23.75
CA ASN A 686 -40.98 -19.76 23.22
C ASN A 686 -39.74 -19.11 23.87
N MET A 687 -39.76 -17.79 24.11
CA MET A 687 -38.68 -17.11 24.85
C MET A 687 -38.59 -17.59 26.31
N ARG A 688 -39.74 -17.81 26.96
CA ARG A 688 -39.78 -18.37 28.33
C ARG A 688 -39.25 -19.80 28.40
N LEU A 689 -39.51 -20.62 27.39
CA LEU A 689 -38.97 -21.98 27.26
C LEU A 689 -37.43 -21.98 27.24
N ARG A 690 -36.83 -21.10 26.44
CA ARG A 690 -35.37 -20.95 26.35
C ARG A 690 -34.78 -20.41 27.65
N ALA A 691 -35.44 -19.43 28.28
CA ALA A 691 -35.02 -18.92 29.59
C ALA A 691 -35.07 -20.02 30.67
N ASN A 692 -36.19 -20.74 30.77
CA ASN A 692 -36.37 -21.84 31.71
C ASN A 692 -35.37 -22.98 31.48
N ALA A 693 -35.00 -23.29 30.23
CA ALA A 693 -33.98 -24.29 29.93
C ALA A 693 -32.59 -23.87 30.43
N THR A 694 -32.20 -22.60 30.23
CA THR A 694 -30.93 -22.07 30.76
C THR A 694 -30.91 -21.97 32.28
N GLU A 695 -32.06 -21.70 32.89
CA GLU A 695 -32.21 -21.63 34.35
C GLU A 695 -32.18 -23.03 34.99
N GLN A 696 -32.77 -24.04 34.32
CA GLN A 696 -32.61 -25.44 34.70
C GLN A 696 -31.15 -25.91 34.71
N GLU A 697 -30.35 -25.55 33.70
CA GLU A 697 -28.95 -25.94 33.65
C GLU A 697 -28.13 -25.32 34.80
N LYS A 698 -28.41 -24.06 35.14
CA LYS A 698 -27.78 -23.39 36.28
C LYS A 698 -28.18 -24.04 37.61
N ILE A 699 -29.47 -24.27 37.83
CA ILE A 699 -29.96 -24.90 39.06
C ILE A 699 -29.46 -26.35 39.18
N LYS A 700 -29.31 -27.09 38.06
CA LYS A 700 -28.69 -28.42 38.07
C LYS A 700 -27.20 -28.37 38.44
N ALA A 701 -26.45 -27.39 37.90
CA ALA A 701 -25.06 -27.19 38.28
C ALA A 701 -24.91 -26.80 39.77
N ASP A 702 -25.78 -25.93 40.28
CA ASP A 702 -25.81 -25.54 41.68
C ASP A 702 -26.21 -26.72 42.58
N LEU A 703 -27.15 -27.56 42.15
CA LEU A 703 -27.55 -28.80 42.83
C LEU A 703 -26.40 -29.81 42.91
N ASP A 704 -25.62 -29.96 41.83
CA ASP A 704 -24.48 -30.87 41.82
C ASP A 704 -23.32 -30.34 42.67
N SER A 705 -23.05 -29.03 42.64
CA SER A 705 -22.14 -28.36 43.58
C SER A 705 -22.58 -28.54 45.03
N ALA A 706 -23.87 -28.39 45.32
CA ALA A 706 -24.43 -28.62 46.65
C ALA A 706 -24.27 -30.08 47.08
N LYS A 707 -24.50 -31.07 46.19
CA LYS A 707 -24.23 -32.50 46.45
C LYS A 707 -22.76 -32.77 46.74
N GLU A 708 -21.83 -32.20 45.97
CA GLU A 708 -20.40 -32.33 46.22
C GLU A 708 -20.00 -31.72 47.56
N SER A 709 -20.56 -30.55 47.91
CA SER A 709 -20.28 -29.91 49.19
C SER A 709 -20.83 -30.73 50.36
N GLN A 710 -22.03 -31.31 50.21
CA GLN A 710 -22.65 -32.19 51.20
C GLN A 710 -21.82 -33.46 51.39
N THR A 711 -21.44 -34.15 50.33
CA THR A 711 -20.61 -35.37 50.41
C THR A 711 -19.23 -35.10 51.01
N ARG A 712 -18.61 -33.95 50.72
CA ARG A 712 -17.37 -33.52 51.39
C ARG A 712 -17.57 -33.27 52.88
N LEU A 713 -18.67 -32.63 53.28
CA LEU A 713 -18.99 -32.40 54.68
C LEU A 713 -19.35 -33.70 55.41
N GLU A 714 -20.06 -34.64 54.77
CA GLU A 714 -20.34 -35.98 55.31
C GLU A 714 -19.06 -36.77 55.51
N ALA A 715 -18.12 -36.73 54.56
CA ALA A 715 -16.81 -37.36 54.69
C ALA A 715 -15.99 -36.74 55.84
N GLN A 716 -15.99 -35.40 55.97
CA GLN A 716 -15.34 -34.71 57.08
C GLN A 716 -16.00 -35.02 58.44
N LEU A 717 -17.33 -35.17 58.48
CA LEU A 717 -18.06 -35.58 59.67
C LEU A 717 -17.73 -37.03 60.03
N SER A 718 -17.73 -37.95 59.07
CA SER A 718 -17.33 -39.35 59.28
C SER A 718 -15.93 -39.45 59.86
N GLN A 719 -14.98 -38.69 59.29
CA GLN A 719 -13.61 -38.65 59.77
C GLN A 719 -13.50 -38.10 61.20
N ILE A 720 -14.33 -37.10 61.57
CA ILE A 720 -14.43 -36.60 62.94
C ILE A 720 -15.12 -37.61 63.87
N TYR A 721 -16.10 -38.39 63.37
CA TYR A 721 -16.72 -39.47 64.14
C TYR A 721 -15.70 -40.56 64.45
N ASP A 722 -14.89 -40.97 63.46
CA ASP A 722 -13.79 -41.92 63.62
C ASP A 722 -12.72 -41.38 64.60
N ASP A 723 -12.27 -40.13 64.43
CA ASP A 723 -11.33 -39.45 65.34
C ASP A 723 -11.90 -39.28 66.77
N SER A 724 -13.23 -39.17 66.91
CA SER A 724 -13.91 -39.05 68.21
C SER A 724 -14.10 -40.39 68.90
N ALA A 725 -14.28 -41.48 68.14
CA ALA A 725 -14.37 -42.84 68.66
C ALA A 725 -13.01 -43.29 69.22
N ASP A 726 -11.92 -42.96 68.52
CA ASP A 726 -10.54 -43.18 68.98
C ASP A 726 -10.19 -42.34 70.22
N ALA A 727 -10.84 -41.19 70.43
CA ALA A 727 -10.68 -40.36 71.61
C ALA A 727 -11.54 -40.82 72.81
N SER A 728 -12.74 -41.36 72.57
CA SER A 728 -13.64 -41.85 73.64
C SER A 728 -13.18 -43.15 74.28
N ASP A 729 -12.46 -44.03 73.56
CA ASP A 729 -11.83 -45.23 74.14
C ASP A 729 -10.73 -44.89 75.18
N SER A 730 -10.36 -43.61 75.31
CA SER A 730 -9.37 -43.12 76.28
C SER A 730 -9.92 -42.23 77.40
N ALA A 731 -11.24 -41.99 77.47
CA ALA A 731 -11.84 -40.99 78.37
C ALA A 731 -13.18 -41.39 79.01
N ASP A 732 -13.47 -42.68 79.15
CA ASP A 732 -14.60 -43.18 79.95
C ASP A 732 -14.20 -43.36 81.43
N GLU A 733 -13.79 -42.27 82.07
CA GLU A 733 -13.87 -42.10 83.52
C GLU A 733 -14.28 -40.65 83.83
N THR A 734 -15.41 -40.53 84.52
CA THR A 734 -15.94 -39.36 85.24
C THR A 734 -16.79 -38.32 84.47
N GLY A 735 -18.06 -38.24 84.87
CA GLY A 735 -18.60 -36.98 85.40
C GLY A 735 -19.46 -36.12 84.48
N ALA A 736 -20.76 -36.45 84.45
CA ALA A 736 -21.94 -35.62 84.75
C ALA A 736 -21.88 -34.06 84.67
N GLU A 737 -23.06 -33.53 84.28
CA GLU A 737 -23.67 -32.22 84.59
C GLU A 737 -23.51 -31.00 83.64
N ALA A 738 -24.63 -30.25 83.60
CA ALA A 738 -24.86 -28.84 83.22
C ALA A 738 -25.24 -28.51 81.76
N GLU A 739 -26.56 -28.63 81.51
CA GLU A 739 -27.54 -27.57 81.23
C GLU A 739 -27.24 -26.37 80.29
N ASN A 740 -28.19 -26.20 79.35
CA ASN A 740 -28.94 -24.99 78.95
C ASN A 740 -28.23 -23.65 78.74
N SER A 741 -28.52 -23.01 77.60
CA SER A 741 -29.30 -21.74 77.52
C SER A 741 -29.31 -21.17 76.09
N ASP A 742 -30.52 -20.82 75.62
CA ASP A 742 -30.97 -19.63 74.88
C ASP A 742 -30.05 -18.95 73.85
N ASP A 743 -30.56 -18.63 72.66
CA ASP A 743 -31.23 -17.34 72.47
C ASP A 743 -31.82 -17.15 71.06
N GLU A 744 -32.91 -16.40 71.10
CA GLU A 744 -33.77 -15.87 70.05
C GLU A 744 -33.08 -14.68 69.34
N LEU A 745 -33.22 -14.54 68.01
CA LEU A 745 -33.43 -13.23 67.35
C LEU A 745 -33.50 -13.31 65.82
N LEU A 746 -34.56 -12.67 65.33
CA LEU A 746 -35.00 -12.50 63.96
C LEU A 746 -34.32 -11.29 63.27
N HIS A 747 -33.96 -11.52 62.00
CA HIS A 747 -34.10 -10.65 60.83
C HIS A 747 -33.42 -9.26 60.69
N ASN A 748 -32.63 -9.22 59.61
CA ASN A 748 -32.53 -8.21 58.53
C ASN A 748 -31.39 -7.16 58.53
N PRO A 749 -30.91 -6.76 57.32
CA PRO A 749 -29.50 -6.43 57.09
C PRO A 749 -29.28 -5.05 56.43
N ARG A 750 -27.98 -4.77 56.16
CA ARG A 750 -27.37 -3.67 55.37
C ARG A 750 -27.23 -2.37 56.17
N LYS A 751 -26.07 -1.71 56.20
CA LYS A 751 -25.24 -1.27 55.05
C LYS A 751 -23.94 -0.60 55.58
N ARG A 752 -22.91 -0.51 54.72
CA ARG A 752 -21.73 0.41 54.78
C ARG A 752 -20.62 0.04 55.77
N ARG A 753 -19.34 0.39 55.60
CA ARG A 753 -18.43 0.78 54.49
C ARG A 753 -17.08 1.08 55.20
N ARG A 754 -15.94 0.67 54.62
CA ARG A 754 -14.56 1.19 54.84
C ARG A 754 -13.80 0.95 56.16
N GLY A 755 -12.49 0.75 55.99
CA GLY A 755 -11.39 1.15 56.90
C GLY A 755 -10.83 -0.01 57.71
N ASP A 756 -9.80 -0.70 57.23
CA ASP A 756 -8.36 -0.43 57.47
C ASP A 756 -7.84 -0.83 58.86
N ASN A 757 -6.75 -1.59 58.77
CA ASN A 757 -5.57 -1.58 59.62
C ASN A 757 -5.40 -2.62 60.74
N SER A 758 -4.25 -3.31 60.66
CA SER A 758 -3.33 -3.76 61.73
C SER A 758 -3.92 -4.42 62.98
N GLY A 759 -3.44 -5.57 63.47
CA GLY A 759 -2.16 -6.22 63.32
C GLY A 759 -1.94 -7.10 64.55
N SER A 760 -1.13 -8.15 64.35
CA SER A 760 -0.30 -8.85 65.35
C SER A 760 -0.91 -9.33 66.69
N GLY A 761 -0.71 -10.62 66.97
CA GLY A 761 0.05 -10.95 68.19
C GLY A 761 -0.45 -12.10 69.06
N SER A 762 0.22 -13.24 68.88
CA SER A 762 0.76 -14.11 69.95
C SER A 762 -0.08 -15.23 70.59
N HIS A 763 0.60 -16.39 70.60
CA HIS A 763 0.44 -17.65 71.33
C HIS A 763 0.16 -17.50 72.83
N GLY A 764 -0.38 -18.46 73.58
CA GLY A 764 -0.69 -19.88 73.35
C GLY A 764 -1.23 -20.51 74.66
N GLY A 765 -1.77 -21.74 74.59
CA GLY A 765 -2.23 -22.48 75.78
C GLY A 765 -2.98 -23.77 75.41
N SER A 766 -2.52 -24.90 75.94
CA SER A 766 -2.65 -26.25 75.34
C SER A 766 -3.63 -27.17 76.09
N LYS A 767 -4.23 -28.09 75.33
CA LYS A 767 -4.63 -29.49 75.67
C LYS A 767 -5.85 -29.86 76.53
N ARG A 768 -6.64 -28.95 77.11
CA ARG A 768 -7.97 -29.31 77.68
C ARG A 768 -9.18 -28.95 76.80
N HIS A 769 -8.94 -28.48 75.59
CA HIS A 769 -9.99 -27.97 74.69
C HIS A 769 -10.24 -28.88 73.46
N GLY A 770 -9.64 -30.06 73.40
CA GLY A 770 -9.77 -30.98 72.25
C GLY A 770 -11.20 -31.48 72.06
N GLY A 771 -11.77 -32.17 73.05
CA GLY A 771 -13.13 -32.73 72.99
C GLY A 771 -14.22 -31.66 72.83
N ALA A 772 -14.17 -30.57 73.60
CA ALA A 772 -15.14 -29.47 73.48
C ALA A 772 -15.04 -28.72 72.13
N ARG A 773 -13.84 -28.60 71.53
CA ARG A 773 -13.69 -28.05 70.17
C ARG A 773 -14.20 -29.02 69.13
N LEU A 774 -13.97 -30.33 69.27
CA LEU A 774 -14.47 -31.35 68.35
C LEU A 774 -16.00 -31.41 68.41
N GLN A 775 -16.60 -31.35 69.60
CA GLN A 775 -18.05 -31.30 69.79
C GLN A 775 -18.70 -30.04 69.21
N LYS A 776 -18.12 -28.85 69.47
CA LYS A 776 -18.59 -27.59 68.83
C LYS A 776 -18.44 -27.65 67.31
N ARG A 777 -17.31 -28.14 66.81
CA ARG A 777 -17.06 -28.26 65.38
C ARG A 777 -18.00 -29.27 64.72
N ARG A 778 -18.32 -30.38 65.40
CA ARG A 778 -19.33 -31.36 64.99
C ARG A 778 -20.72 -30.74 64.92
N ASN A 779 -21.14 -30.00 65.95
CA ASN A 779 -22.46 -29.35 65.95
C ASN A 779 -22.57 -28.29 64.86
N ILE A 780 -21.51 -27.52 64.61
CA ILE A 780 -21.43 -26.55 63.51
C ILE A 780 -21.50 -27.26 62.16
N LEU A 781 -20.77 -28.36 61.97
CA LEU A 781 -20.80 -29.16 60.74
C LEU A 781 -22.15 -29.82 60.51
N ASN A 782 -22.81 -30.36 61.55
CA ASN A 782 -24.15 -30.95 61.46
C ASN A 782 -25.23 -29.90 61.16
N ALA A 783 -25.16 -28.72 61.77
CA ALA A 783 -26.06 -27.60 61.44
C ALA A 783 -25.88 -27.17 59.97
N LYS A 784 -24.63 -27.09 59.50
CA LYS A 784 -24.30 -26.76 58.12
C LYS A 784 -24.73 -27.86 57.14
N LEU A 785 -24.62 -29.12 57.52
CA LEU A 785 -25.08 -30.28 56.75
C LEU A 785 -26.61 -30.29 56.63
N SER A 786 -27.32 -30.03 57.73
CA SER A 786 -28.79 -29.94 57.75
C SER A 786 -29.27 -28.80 56.85
N GLN A 787 -28.62 -27.64 56.93
CA GLN A 787 -28.90 -26.51 56.04
C GLN A 787 -28.69 -26.86 54.56
N LEU A 788 -27.53 -27.44 54.21
CA LEU A 788 -27.22 -27.85 52.83
C LEU A 788 -28.16 -28.95 52.32
N THR A 789 -28.61 -29.85 53.20
CA THR A 789 -29.57 -30.90 52.84
C THR A 789 -30.95 -30.32 52.54
N SER A 790 -31.39 -29.32 53.30
CA SER A 790 -32.62 -28.57 53.06
C SER A 790 -32.55 -27.77 51.76
N GLU A 791 -31.44 -27.05 51.53
CA GLU A 791 -31.18 -26.33 50.28
C GLU A 791 -31.16 -27.28 49.07
N ARG A 792 -30.52 -28.46 49.19
CA ARG A 792 -30.54 -29.50 48.15
C ARG A 792 -31.96 -30.01 47.85
N ALA A 793 -32.76 -30.27 48.89
CA ALA A 793 -34.13 -30.75 48.71
C ALA A 793 -35.01 -29.68 48.04
N GLY A 794 -34.81 -28.40 48.38
CA GLY A 794 -35.47 -27.26 47.73
C GLY A 794 -35.11 -27.15 46.24
N LEU A 795 -33.81 -27.13 45.93
CA LEU A 795 -33.31 -27.08 44.56
C LEU A 795 -33.75 -28.30 43.75
N GLN A 796 -33.80 -29.49 44.34
CA GLN A 796 -34.26 -30.70 43.66
C GLN A 796 -35.77 -30.66 43.34
N GLY A 797 -36.57 -30.08 44.24
CA GLY A 797 -38.00 -29.82 43.98
C GLY A 797 -38.20 -28.82 42.85
N GLU A 798 -37.41 -27.75 42.84
CA GLU A 798 -37.44 -26.71 41.80
C GLU A 798 -37.02 -27.26 40.43
N VAL A 799 -35.96 -28.06 40.36
CA VAL A 799 -35.54 -28.75 39.13
C VAL A 799 -36.68 -29.64 38.61
N LYS A 800 -37.33 -30.42 39.48
CA LYS A 800 -38.40 -31.34 39.06
C LYS A 800 -39.63 -30.58 38.54
N GLN A 801 -39.99 -29.47 39.18
CA GLN A 801 -41.08 -28.62 38.73
C GLN A 801 -40.78 -27.99 37.37
N LEU A 802 -39.56 -27.50 37.18
CA LEU A 802 -39.10 -26.98 35.90
C LEU A 802 -39.08 -28.10 34.84
N GLU A 803 -38.65 -29.32 35.16
CA GLU A 803 -38.65 -30.47 34.24
C GLU A 803 -40.06 -30.86 33.78
N ASP A 804 -41.04 -30.83 34.68
CA ASP A 804 -42.45 -31.09 34.34
C ASP A 804 -43.08 -29.96 33.51
N GLN A 805 -42.61 -28.73 33.69
CA GLN A 805 -42.97 -27.60 32.81
C GLN A 805 -42.32 -27.75 31.43
N ALA A 806 -41.03 -28.08 31.36
CA ALA A 806 -40.31 -28.29 30.11
C ALA A 806 -40.88 -29.46 29.31
N ARG A 807 -41.30 -30.55 29.97
CA ARG A 807 -41.96 -31.68 29.29
C ARG A 807 -43.30 -31.30 28.67
N ARG A 808 -44.13 -30.51 29.37
CA ARG A 808 -45.40 -30.00 28.83
C ARG A 808 -45.17 -29.09 27.63
N LEU A 809 -44.25 -28.13 27.78
CA LEU A 809 -43.91 -27.18 26.74
C LEU A 809 -43.26 -27.85 25.52
N ASN A 810 -42.44 -28.90 25.71
CA ASN A 810 -41.91 -29.72 24.61
C ASN A 810 -42.99 -30.55 23.89
N HIS A 811 -44.01 -31.00 24.61
CA HIS A 811 -45.14 -31.71 24.00
C HIS A 811 -45.97 -30.78 23.12
N GLU A 812 -46.24 -29.56 23.58
CA GLU A 812 -46.89 -28.49 22.80
C GLU A 812 -46.05 -28.09 21.57
N LEU A 813 -44.73 -27.93 21.73
CA LEU A 813 -43.80 -27.69 20.62
C LEU A 813 -43.84 -28.79 19.55
N SER A 814 -43.95 -30.04 19.96
CA SER A 814 -43.93 -31.19 19.05
C SER A 814 -45.27 -31.45 18.34
N THR A 815 -46.38 -30.94 18.87
CA THR A 815 -47.73 -31.19 18.36
C THR A 815 -48.24 -30.02 17.54
N ASP A 816 -48.42 -28.86 18.18
CA ASP A 816 -49.07 -27.70 17.57
C ASP A 816 -48.08 -26.76 16.86
N TYR A 817 -46.79 -26.83 17.18
CA TYR A 817 -45.75 -25.90 16.70
C TYR A 817 -44.57 -26.58 16.00
N LYS A 818 -44.79 -27.78 15.45
CA LYS A 818 -43.76 -28.61 14.82
C LYS A 818 -42.97 -27.89 13.71
N ASP A 819 -43.62 -27.00 12.97
CA ASP A 819 -43.06 -26.29 11.83
C ASP A 819 -42.74 -24.81 12.14
N VAL A 820 -42.71 -24.42 13.43
CA VAL A 820 -42.57 -23.00 13.83
C VAL A 820 -41.24 -22.40 13.38
N ASP A 821 -40.17 -23.19 13.35
CA ASP A 821 -38.86 -22.73 12.88
C ASP A 821 -38.89 -22.46 11.36
N THR A 822 -39.55 -23.32 10.59
CA THR A 822 -39.72 -23.10 9.13
C THR A 822 -40.63 -21.92 8.83
N LEU A 823 -41.69 -21.71 9.61
CA LEU A 823 -42.56 -20.52 9.52
C LEU A 823 -41.80 -19.24 9.91
N TYR A 824 -41.01 -19.29 10.98
CA TYR A 824 -40.17 -18.18 11.41
C TYR A 824 -39.14 -17.81 10.34
N VAL A 825 -38.42 -18.78 9.77
CA VAL A 825 -37.47 -18.52 8.69
C VAL A 825 -38.17 -17.94 7.46
N ARG A 826 -39.35 -18.46 7.08
CA ARG A 826 -40.12 -17.92 5.96
C ARG A 826 -40.56 -16.48 6.21
N GLN A 827 -41.07 -16.17 7.41
CA GLN A 827 -41.51 -14.82 7.77
C GLN A 827 -40.33 -13.86 7.92
N LEU A 828 -39.18 -14.33 8.41
CA LEU A 828 -37.94 -13.57 8.49
C LEU A 828 -37.41 -13.23 7.10
N VAL A 829 -37.41 -14.20 6.18
CA VAL A 829 -37.03 -13.97 4.77
C VAL A 829 -37.98 -12.95 4.13
N GLN A 830 -39.29 -13.07 4.34
CA GLN A 830 -40.25 -12.11 3.83
C GLN A 830 -40.02 -10.71 4.40
N CYS A 831 -39.89 -10.58 5.72
CA CYS A 831 -39.60 -9.31 6.38
C CYS A 831 -38.29 -8.69 5.87
N LYS A 832 -37.23 -9.49 5.75
CA LYS A 832 -35.95 -9.01 5.22
C LYS A 832 -36.03 -8.59 3.75
N THR A 833 -36.81 -9.30 2.95
CA THR A 833 -37.05 -8.96 1.54
C THR A 833 -37.85 -7.66 1.42
N GLU A 834 -38.88 -7.47 2.25
CA GLU A 834 -39.67 -6.24 2.31
C GLU A 834 -38.84 -5.05 2.83
N GLU A 835 -37.95 -5.25 3.81
CA GLU A 835 -36.98 -4.24 4.25
C GLU A 835 -36.02 -3.82 3.13
N LEU A 836 -35.48 -4.79 2.38
CA LEU A 836 -34.63 -4.51 1.22
C LEU A 836 -35.41 -3.77 0.13
N ALA A 837 -36.64 -4.21 -0.17
CA ALA A 837 -37.51 -3.55 -1.14
C ALA A 837 -37.83 -2.09 -0.73
N ASN A 838 -38.11 -1.84 0.56
CA ASN A 838 -38.31 -0.48 1.07
C ASN A 838 -37.05 0.37 0.92
N THR A 839 -35.87 -0.21 1.20
CA THR A 839 -34.58 0.49 1.05
C THR A 839 -34.31 0.84 -0.41
N ASP A 840 -34.62 -0.08 -1.32
CA ASP A 840 -34.51 0.15 -2.76
C ASP A 840 -35.49 1.23 -3.23
N LEU A 841 -36.76 1.17 -2.80
CA LEU A 841 -37.77 2.18 -3.11
C LEU A 841 -37.39 3.56 -2.58
N GLU A 842 -36.81 3.64 -1.38
CA GLU A 842 -36.30 4.91 -0.84
C GLU A 842 -35.12 5.42 -1.67
N THR A 843 -34.23 4.53 -2.11
CA THR A 843 -33.10 4.88 -2.97
C THR A 843 -33.57 5.37 -4.34
N TYR A 844 -34.52 4.68 -4.97
CA TYR A 844 -35.14 5.12 -6.22
C TYR A 844 -35.91 6.43 -6.05
N GLY A 845 -36.62 6.61 -4.94
CA GLY A 845 -37.31 7.86 -4.61
C GLY A 845 -36.35 9.04 -4.49
N LYS A 846 -35.20 8.85 -3.82
CA LYS A 846 -34.12 9.86 -3.71
C LYS A 846 -33.45 10.14 -5.05
N ALA A 847 -33.15 9.10 -5.83
CA ALA A 847 -32.53 9.25 -7.14
C ALA A 847 -33.45 9.98 -8.13
N LEU A 848 -34.74 9.64 -8.14
CA LEU A 848 -35.75 10.33 -8.94
C LEU A 848 -35.89 11.81 -8.53
N ASP A 849 -35.91 12.09 -7.23
CA ASP A 849 -35.97 13.48 -6.74
C ASP A 849 -34.74 14.28 -7.16
N ALA A 850 -33.55 13.71 -7.00
CA ALA A 850 -32.30 14.33 -7.43
C ALA A 850 -32.32 14.61 -8.94
N ALA A 851 -32.81 13.68 -9.76
CA ALA A 851 -32.94 13.85 -11.20
C ALA A 851 -33.96 14.95 -11.57
N ILE A 852 -35.11 15.02 -10.89
CA ILE A 852 -36.12 16.06 -11.10
C ILE A 852 -35.56 17.44 -10.72
N MET A 853 -34.88 17.55 -9.57
CA MET A 853 -34.28 18.81 -9.12
C MET A 853 -33.15 19.26 -10.06
N GLN A 854 -32.34 18.32 -10.54
CA GLN A 854 -31.29 18.62 -11.51
C GLN A 854 -31.88 19.08 -12.85
N TYR A 855 -32.91 18.39 -13.35
CA TYR A 855 -33.60 18.77 -14.59
C TYR A 855 -34.24 20.16 -14.46
N HIS A 856 -34.93 20.42 -13.35
CA HIS A 856 -35.54 21.72 -13.06
C HIS A 856 -34.50 22.86 -13.03
N SER A 857 -33.40 22.68 -12.29
CA SER A 857 -32.31 23.66 -12.21
C SER A 857 -31.69 23.94 -13.58
N LEU A 858 -31.42 22.89 -14.36
CA LEU A 858 -30.90 23.02 -15.73
C LEU A 858 -31.86 23.83 -16.62
N LYS A 859 -33.16 23.52 -16.58
CA LYS A 859 -34.17 24.24 -17.37
C LYS A 859 -34.33 25.69 -16.93
N MET A 860 -34.27 25.98 -15.63
CA MET A 860 -34.29 27.37 -15.15
C MET A 860 -33.06 28.16 -15.61
N GLN A 861 -31.88 27.54 -15.66
CA GLN A 861 -30.67 28.16 -16.19
C GLN A 861 -30.80 28.46 -17.69
N ASP A 862 -31.30 27.51 -18.48
CA ASP A 862 -31.54 27.70 -19.92
C ASP A 862 -32.51 28.85 -20.18
N ILE A 863 -33.64 28.87 -19.46
CA ILE A 863 -34.65 29.94 -19.56
C ILE A 863 -34.04 31.29 -19.22
N ASN A 864 -33.33 31.40 -18.10
CA ASN A 864 -32.72 32.67 -17.67
C ASN A 864 -31.63 33.15 -18.62
N LYS A 865 -30.89 32.23 -19.25
CA LYS A 865 -29.90 32.57 -20.27
C LYS A 865 -30.58 33.23 -21.48
N ILE A 866 -31.66 32.63 -21.98
CA ILE A 866 -32.42 33.16 -23.12
C ILE A 866 -33.09 34.48 -22.76
N ILE A 867 -33.71 34.56 -21.58
CA ILE A 867 -34.33 35.79 -21.08
C ILE A 867 -33.31 36.93 -21.05
N ARG A 868 -32.10 36.69 -20.51
CA ARG A 868 -31.05 37.71 -20.45
C ARG A 868 -30.64 38.19 -21.84
N GLU A 869 -30.42 37.26 -22.76
CA GLU A 869 -30.07 37.58 -24.14
C GLU A 869 -31.16 38.40 -24.83
N LEU A 870 -32.42 37.97 -24.72
CA LEU A 870 -33.55 38.66 -25.33
C LEU A 870 -33.76 40.04 -24.70
N TRP A 871 -33.67 40.16 -23.37
CA TRP A 871 -33.84 41.43 -22.66
C TRP A 871 -32.81 42.47 -23.10
N ILE A 872 -31.51 42.13 -23.07
CA ILE A 872 -30.42 43.04 -23.50
C ILE A 872 -30.61 43.48 -24.96
N ASN A 873 -31.13 42.60 -25.81
CA ASN A 873 -31.34 42.88 -27.22
C ASN A 873 -32.62 43.67 -27.55
N THR A 874 -33.61 43.68 -26.63
CA THR A 874 -34.94 44.25 -26.89
C THR A 874 -35.21 45.50 -26.09
N TYR A 875 -34.81 45.57 -24.82
CA TYR A 875 -35.09 46.70 -23.95
C TYR A 875 -34.07 47.82 -24.18
N GLN A 876 -34.55 49.01 -24.53
CA GLN A 876 -33.68 50.17 -24.81
C GLN A 876 -33.49 51.11 -23.60
N GLY A 877 -34.11 50.80 -22.45
CA GLY A 877 -33.95 51.58 -21.23
C GLY A 877 -32.67 51.23 -20.46
N THR A 878 -32.04 52.24 -19.83
CA THR A 878 -30.82 52.07 -19.02
C THR A 878 -31.08 51.75 -17.54
N ASP A 879 -32.35 51.57 -17.16
CA ASP A 879 -32.78 51.42 -15.77
C ASP A 879 -32.82 49.96 -15.28
N ILE A 880 -32.80 48.98 -16.19
CA ILE A 880 -32.81 47.54 -15.89
C ILE A 880 -31.79 46.83 -16.80
N ASP A 881 -30.77 46.21 -16.20
CA ASP A 881 -29.70 45.53 -16.91
C ASP A 881 -30.17 44.20 -17.54
N THR A 882 -30.91 43.40 -16.76
CA THR A 882 -31.52 42.14 -17.20
C THR A 882 -32.66 41.75 -16.26
N ILE A 883 -33.50 40.82 -16.68
CA ILE A 883 -34.49 40.16 -15.81
C ILE A 883 -34.17 38.66 -15.69
N GLU A 884 -34.61 38.03 -14.61
CA GLU A 884 -34.42 36.61 -14.33
C GLU A 884 -35.61 36.03 -13.56
N ILE A 885 -35.89 34.75 -13.76
CA ILE A 885 -36.83 33.97 -12.96
C ILE A 885 -36.03 33.25 -11.88
N ARG A 886 -36.37 33.51 -10.61
CA ARG A 886 -35.81 32.84 -9.45
C ARG A 886 -36.81 31.83 -8.92
N SER A 887 -36.37 30.59 -8.73
CA SER A 887 -37.14 29.53 -8.10
C SER A 887 -36.63 29.28 -6.68
N GLU A 888 -37.53 29.37 -5.71
CA GLU A 888 -37.27 29.07 -4.30
C GLU A 888 -38.08 27.84 -3.89
N VAL A 889 -37.47 26.97 -3.09
CA VAL A 889 -38.12 25.75 -2.59
C VAL A 889 -38.62 26.06 -1.19
N GLU A 890 -39.94 26.04 -0.99
CA GLU A 890 -40.55 26.18 0.34
C GLU A 890 -40.98 24.80 0.86
N GLY A 891 -40.61 24.50 2.12
CA GLY A 891 -41.19 23.40 2.90
C GLY A 891 -40.24 22.25 3.25
N ALA A 892 -40.46 21.67 4.44
CA ALA A 892 -39.78 20.47 4.90
C ALA A 892 -40.47 19.19 4.37
N ARG A 893 -39.67 18.37 3.70
CA ARG A 893 -39.79 16.92 3.42
C ARG A 893 -40.94 16.34 2.57
N ASN A 894 -42.14 16.91 2.40
CA ASN A 894 -43.18 16.18 1.62
C ASN A 894 -44.15 17.01 0.73
N SER A 895 -44.09 18.34 0.73
CA SER A 895 -44.83 19.17 -0.24
C SER A 895 -43.84 20.08 -0.96
N ARG A 896 -43.49 19.71 -2.21
CA ARG A 896 -42.51 20.44 -3.03
C ARG A 896 -43.17 21.60 -3.76
N SER A 897 -43.63 22.60 -3.00
CA SER A 897 -44.08 23.87 -3.57
C SER A 897 -42.87 24.68 -4.02
N HIS A 898 -42.72 24.85 -5.33
CA HIS A 898 -41.78 25.80 -5.91
C HIS A 898 -42.44 27.17 -6.01
N ASN A 899 -41.82 28.16 -5.37
CA ASN A 899 -42.22 29.56 -5.51
C ASN A 899 -41.35 30.22 -6.59
N TYR A 900 -41.99 30.85 -7.58
CA TYR A 900 -41.28 31.52 -8.67
C TYR A 900 -41.52 33.03 -8.58
N ARG A 901 -40.44 33.79 -8.68
CA ARG A 901 -40.49 35.25 -8.76
C ARG A 901 -39.64 35.77 -9.91
N VAL A 902 -40.12 36.81 -10.56
CA VAL A 902 -39.38 37.50 -11.62
C VAL A 902 -38.65 38.67 -10.99
N VAL A 903 -37.33 38.69 -11.11
CA VAL A 903 -36.47 39.75 -10.57
C VAL A 903 -35.84 40.53 -11.71
N MET A 904 -35.71 41.83 -11.53
CA MET A 904 -34.90 42.71 -12.37
C MET A 904 -33.55 42.94 -11.69
N ILE A 905 -32.48 42.96 -12.47
CA ILE A 905 -31.13 43.30 -12.01
C ILE A 905 -30.87 44.75 -12.39
N LYS A 906 -30.53 45.56 -11.40
CA LYS A 906 -30.18 46.97 -11.57
C LYS A 906 -28.89 47.27 -10.83
N ALA A 907 -27.84 47.66 -11.55
CA ALA A 907 -26.51 47.92 -11.00
C ALA A 907 -25.99 46.75 -10.15
N GLY A 908 -26.27 45.50 -10.59
CA GLY A 908 -25.87 44.28 -9.88
C GLY A 908 -26.80 43.83 -8.74
N HIS A 909 -27.85 44.58 -8.41
CA HIS A 909 -28.82 44.20 -7.37
C HIS A 909 -30.09 43.57 -7.96
N ALA A 910 -30.47 42.39 -7.45
CA ALA A 910 -31.72 41.72 -7.82
C ALA A 910 -32.90 42.25 -7.02
N ILE A 911 -33.93 42.76 -7.71
CA ILE A 911 -35.13 43.39 -7.13
C ILE A 911 -36.35 42.70 -7.73
N ASP A 912 -37.33 42.32 -6.91
CA ASP A 912 -38.59 41.74 -7.41
C ASP A 912 -39.36 42.76 -8.27
N MET A 913 -39.73 42.34 -9.48
CA MET A 913 -40.49 43.16 -10.43
C MET A 913 -41.96 43.33 -10.03
N ARG A 914 -42.51 42.40 -9.24
CA ARG A 914 -43.92 42.45 -8.86
C ARG A 914 -44.22 43.74 -8.08
N GLY A 915 -45.10 44.57 -8.64
CA GLY A 915 -45.47 45.87 -8.06
C GLY A 915 -44.44 46.98 -8.23
N ARG A 916 -43.33 46.75 -8.96
CA ARG A 916 -42.22 47.71 -9.12
C ARG A 916 -41.84 48.04 -10.57
N CYS A 917 -42.48 47.42 -11.56
CA CYS A 917 -42.22 47.66 -12.99
C CYS A 917 -43.37 48.44 -13.67
N SER A 918 -43.03 49.20 -14.71
CA SER A 918 -43.98 49.98 -15.54
C SER A 918 -44.90 49.08 -16.39
N ALA A 919 -45.95 49.64 -16.99
CA ALA A 919 -46.85 48.89 -17.86
C ALA A 919 -46.13 48.31 -19.08
N GLY A 920 -45.29 49.11 -19.76
CA GLY A 920 -44.48 48.65 -20.90
C GLY A 920 -43.46 47.59 -20.52
N GLN A 921 -42.76 47.76 -19.38
CA GLN A 921 -41.82 46.77 -18.86
C GLN A 921 -42.50 45.42 -18.56
N LYS A 922 -43.74 45.43 -18.03
CA LYS A 922 -44.52 44.21 -17.80
C LYS A 922 -44.81 43.49 -19.11
N VAL A 923 -45.30 44.20 -20.12
CA VAL A 923 -45.64 43.62 -21.43
C VAL A 923 -44.40 43.01 -22.07
N LEU A 924 -43.29 43.76 -22.13
CA LEU A 924 -42.03 43.28 -22.69
C LEU A 924 -41.47 42.07 -21.94
N ALA A 925 -41.43 42.11 -20.61
CA ALA A 925 -40.96 40.99 -19.79
C ALA A 925 -41.81 39.73 -20.02
N CYS A 926 -43.13 39.86 -20.09
CA CYS A 926 -44.03 38.73 -20.35
C CYS A 926 -43.80 38.13 -21.75
N LEU A 927 -43.59 38.96 -22.77
CA LEU A 927 -43.28 38.51 -24.13
C LEU A 927 -41.96 37.73 -24.18
N ILE A 928 -40.91 38.28 -23.56
CA ILE A 928 -39.57 37.66 -23.50
C ILE A 928 -39.61 36.33 -22.75
N ILE A 929 -40.28 36.28 -21.60
CA ILE A 929 -40.43 35.04 -20.82
C ILE A 929 -41.16 33.99 -21.65
N ARG A 930 -42.24 34.36 -22.36
CA ARG A 930 -42.97 33.43 -23.24
C ARG A 930 -42.09 32.90 -24.38
N LEU A 931 -41.27 33.75 -24.99
CA LEU A 931 -40.31 33.35 -26.02
C LEU A 931 -39.28 32.35 -25.47
N ALA A 932 -38.70 32.65 -24.30
CA ALA A 932 -37.72 31.78 -23.65
C ALA A 932 -38.31 30.42 -23.24
N LEU A 933 -39.54 30.40 -22.73
CA LEU A 933 -40.25 29.17 -22.41
C LEU A 933 -40.56 28.34 -23.66
N ALA A 934 -41.03 28.97 -24.74
CA ALA A 934 -41.28 28.30 -26.00
C ALA A 934 -39.99 27.69 -26.58
N GLU A 935 -38.88 28.42 -26.51
CA GLU A 935 -37.57 27.93 -26.92
C GLU A 935 -37.09 26.73 -26.09
N THR A 936 -37.29 26.78 -24.77
CA THR A 936 -36.71 25.78 -23.87
C THR A 936 -37.53 24.48 -23.83
N PHE A 937 -38.87 24.58 -23.93
CA PHE A 937 -39.78 23.45 -23.76
C PHE A 937 -40.42 22.96 -25.07
N SER A 938 -40.49 23.79 -26.11
CA SER A 938 -41.26 23.49 -27.33
C SER A 938 -40.36 23.24 -28.55
N VAL A 939 -39.26 22.51 -28.36
CA VAL A 939 -38.28 22.16 -29.42
C VAL A 939 -38.94 21.47 -30.63
N ASN A 940 -40.00 20.70 -30.40
CA ASN A 940 -40.73 19.95 -31.45
C ASN A 940 -42.04 20.62 -31.90
N CYS A 941 -42.47 21.72 -31.28
CA CYS A 941 -43.72 22.43 -31.57
C CYS A 941 -43.44 23.93 -31.63
N GLY A 942 -42.98 24.41 -32.78
CA GLY A 942 -42.56 25.80 -32.97
C GLY A 942 -43.69 26.78 -33.23
N ILE A 943 -44.90 26.56 -32.71
CA ILE A 943 -46.02 27.50 -32.90
C ILE A 943 -46.00 28.54 -31.78
N LEU A 944 -45.94 29.83 -32.14
CA LEU A 944 -46.07 30.94 -31.22
C LEU A 944 -47.08 31.96 -31.75
N ALA A 945 -48.06 32.33 -30.92
CA ALA A 945 -49.01 33.40 -31.23
C ALA A 945 -48.81 34.58 -30.28
N LEU A 946 -48.58 35.76 -30.85
CA LEU A 946 -48.45 37.03 -30.16
C LEU A 946 -49.62 37.93 -30.55
N ASP A 947 -50.50 38.19 -29.60
CA ASP A 947 -51.66 39.07 -29.77
C ASP A 947 -51.35 40.45 -29.17
N GLU A 948 -51.37 41.46 -30.03
CA GLU A 948 -51.01 42.86 -29.78
C GLU A 948 -49.71 43.06 -28.97
N PRO A 949 -48.55 42.60 -29.49
CA PRO A 949 -47.28 42.62 -28.76
C PRO A 949 -46.74 44.03 -28.49
N THR A 950 -47.26 45.07 -29.16
CA THR A 950 -46.83 46.47 -29.01
C THR A 950 -47.58 47.24 -27.93
N THR A 951 -48.52 46.59 -27.21
CA THR A 951 -49.34 47.23 -26.18
C THR A 951 -48.48 47.95 -25.12
N ASN A 952 -48.72 49.24 -24.91
CA ASN A 952 -48.01 50.09 -23.93
C ASN A 952 -46.47 50.14 -24.10
N LEU A 953 -45.94 49.83 -25.28
CA LEU A 953 -44.53 50.03 -25.62
C LEU A 953 -44.34 51.40 -26.31
N ASP A 954 -43.18 52.02 -26.10
CA ASP A 954 -42.76 53.20 -26.85
C ASP A 954 -42.15 52.79 -28.20
N GLN A 955 -41.98 53.75 -29.10
CA GLN A 955 -41.50 53.49 -30.47
C GLN A 955 -40.12 52.79 -30.48
N GLU A 956 -39.23 53.15 -29.55
CA GLU A 956 -37.89 52.57 -29.46
C GLU A 956 -37.94 51.08 -29.08
N ASN A 957 -38.75 50.71 -28.08
CA ASN A 957 -38.92 49.31 -27.70
C ASN A 957 -39.72 48.52 -28.76
N ILE A 958 -40.65 49.15 -29.49
CA ILE A 958 -41.37 48.54 -30.63
C ILE A 958 -40.38 48.17 -31.75
N ASP A 959 -39.51 49.10 -32.14
CA ASP A 959 -38.49 48.89 -33.17
C ASP A 959 -37.50 47.78 -32.78
N SER A 960 -37.07 47.80 -31.52
CA SER A 960 -36.14 46.83 -30.94
C SER A 960 -36.75 45.42 -30.82
N LEU A 961 -38.02 45.35 -30.43
CA LEU A 961 -38.81 44.11 -30.40
C LEU A 961 -38.97 43.53 -31.81
N ALA A 962 -39.31 44.36 -32.80
CA ALA A 962 -39.44 43.93 -34.20
C ALA A 962 -38.13 43.35 -34.73
N ARG A 963 -36.98 44.00 -34.47
CA ARG A 963 -35.64 43.50 -34.86
C ARG A 963 -35.28 42.19 -34.17
N SER A 964 -35.70 42.02 -32.92
CA SER A 964 -35.42 40.80 -32.16
C SER A 964 -36.30 39.63 -32.62
N LEU A 965 -37.58 39.87 -32.90
CA LEU A 965 -38.46 38.89 -33.53
C LEU A 965 -37.95 38.50 -34.94
N ALA A 966 -37.50 39.45 -35.75
CA ALA A 966 -36.89 39.18 -37.05
C ALA A 966 -35.64 38.28 -36.94
N ARG A 967 -34.80 38.48 -35.92
CA ARG A 967 -33.65 37.60 -35.63
C ARG A 967 -34.08 36.19 -35.25
N ILE A 968 -35.13 36.05 -34.42
CA ILE A 968 -35.68 34.74 -34.03
C ILE A 968 -36.26 34.01 -35.25
N ILE A 969 -37.02 34.72 -36.11
CA ILE A 969 -37.56 34.18 -37.36
C ILE A 969 -36.42 33.68 -38.26
N LYS A 970 -35.36 34.48 -38.46
CA LYS A 970 -34.20 34.11 -39.26
C LYS A 970 -33.47 32.88 -38.72
N SER A 971 -33.20 32.85 -37.42
CA SER A 971 -32.51 31.73 -36.75
C SER A 971 -33.29 30.41 -36.87
N ARG A 972 -34.63 30.49 -36.89
CA ARG A 972 -35.51 29.32 -36.95
C ARG A 972 -36.09 29.04 -38.35
N GLN A 973 -35.72 29.82 -39.35
CA GLN A 973 -36.21 29.67 -40.72
C GLN A 973 -35.82 28.32 -41.34
N GLU A 974 -34.67 27.76 -40.96
CA GLU A 974 -34.21 26.44 -41.41
C GLU A 974 -34.96 25.27 -40.75
N GLN A 975 -35.65 25.52 -39.62
CA GLN A 975 -36.43 24.49 -38.91
C GLN A 975 -37.82 24.36 -39.57
N ARG A 976 -38.15 23.17 -40.08
CA ARG A 976 -39.41 22.91 -40.80
C ARG A 976 -40.70 23.13 -39.99
N ASN A 977 -40.62 23.24 -38.66
CA ASN A 977 -41.78 23.21 -37.75
C ASN A 977 -42.00 24.52 -36.96
N PHE A 978 -41.44 25.66 -37.40
CA PHE A 978 -41.64 26.96 -36.76
C PHE A 978 -42.73 27.79 -37.45
N GLN A 979 -43.71 28.29 -36.68
CA GLN A 979 -44.79 29.15 -37.13
C GLN A 979 -45.01 30.27 -36.11
N LEU A 980 -44.82 31.52 -36.54
CA LEU A 980 -45.11 32.70 -35.74
C LEU A 980 -46.38 33.38 -36.26
N ILE A 981 -47.37 33.58 -35.39
CA ILE A 981 -48.60 34.30 -35.67
C ILE A 981 -48.56 35.60 -34.89
N VAL A 982 -48.65 36.73 -35.59
CA VAL A 982 -48.70 38.06 -34.97
C VAL A 982 -50.03 38.71 -35.31
N ILE A 983 -50.76 39.13 -34.29
CA ILE A 983 -51.98 39.94 -34.42
C ILE A 983 -51.63 41.32 -33.90
N THR A 984 -51.84 42.34 -34.71
CA THR A 984 -51.59 43.73 -34.31
C THR A 984 -52.40 44.69 -35.16
N HIS A 985 -52.69 45.87 -34.61
CA HIS A 985 -53.18 47.03 -35.36
C HIS A 985 -52.08 48.07 -35.65
N ASP A 986 -50.84 47.83 -35.19
CA ASP A 986 -49.69 48.71 -35.42
C ASP A 986 -49.09 48.46 -36.82
N GLU A 987 -49.42 49.37 -37.74
CA GLU A 987 -48.92 49.33 -39.12
C GLU A 987 -47.40 49.52 -39.20
N ILE A 988 -46.78 50.27 -38.28
CA ILE A 988 -45.34 50.53 -38.25
C ILE A 988 -44.60 49.25 -37.84
N PHE A 989 -45.08 48.58 -36.79
CA PHE A 989 -44.54 47.29 -36.36
C PHE A 989 -44.65 46.23 -37.47
N MET A 990 -45.78 46.18 -38.18
CA MET A 990 -45.96 45.30 -39.35
C MET A 990 -44.99 45.62 -40.48
N GLN A 991 -44.71 46.90 -40.76
CA GLN A 991 -43.72 47.29 -41.76
C GLN A 991 -42.30 46.93 -41.35
N LEU A 992 -41.95 47.07 -40.07
CA LEU A 992 -40.62 46.71 -39.54
C LEU A 992 -40.38 45.20 -39.60
N LEU A 993 -41.40 44.40 -39.32
CA LEU A 993 -41.37 42.95 -39.48
C LEU A 993 -41.40 42.55 -40.97
N GLY A 994 -42.18 43.25 -41.80
CA GLY A 994 -42.33 43.00 -43.24
C GLY A 994 -41.10 43.36 -44.09
N LYS A 995 -40.33 44.38 -43.70
CA LYS A 995 -39.04 44.77 -44.34
C LYS A 995 -37.97 43.68 -44.32
N SER A 996 -38.20 42.59 -43.59
CA SER A 996 -37.20 41.55 -43.37
C SER A 996 -37.32 40.32 -44.27
N GLU A 997 -38.06 40.41 -45.38
CA GLU A 997 -38.19 39.37 -46.44
C GLU A 997 -38.87 38.05 -46.02
N TYR A 998 -39.44 37.95 -44.82
CA TYR A 998 -39.95 36.66 -44.29
C TYR A 998 -41.44 36.36 -44.54
N ALA A 999 -42.22 37.28 -45.13
CA ALA A 999 -43.65 37.06 -45.40
C ALA A 999 -44.10 37.74 -46.71
N ASP A 1000 -44.87 37.02 -47.53
CA ASP A 1000 -45.38 37.52 -48.82
C ASP A 1000 -46.69 38.33 -48.68
N TYR A 1001 -47.51 37.98 -47.69
CA TYR A 1001 -48.83 38.56 -47.47
C TYR A 1001 -49.21 38.58 -45.99
N TYR A 1002 -50.15 39.44 -45.63
CA TYR A 1002 -50.79 39.46 -44.32
C TYR A 1002 -52.31 39.35 -44.46
N TRP A 1003 -52.97 38.93 -43.37
CA TRP A 1003 -54.43 38.89 -43.29
C TRP A 1003 -54.94 40.13 -42.56
N ARG A 1004 -55.71 40.96 -43.25
CA ARG A 1004 -56.42 42.09 -42.64
C ARG A 1004 -57.81 41.64 -42.22
N VAL A 1005 -58.12 41.79 -40.94
CA VAL A 1005 -59.46 41.56 -40.39
C VAL A 1005 -60.16 42.90 -40.25
N TYR A 1006 -61.37 43.03 -40.82
CA TYR A 1006 -62.20 44.23 -40.69
C TYR A 1006 -63.68 43.85 -40.63
N LYS A 1007 -64.51 44.79 -40.18
CA LYS A 1007 -65.97 44.60 -40.20
C LYS A 1007 -66.53 45.09 -41.52
N ASP A 1008 -67.37 44.28 -42.16
CA ASP A 1008 -68.12 44.70 -43.33
C ASP A 1008 -69.29 45.63 -42.96
N GLU A 1009 -70.06 46.06 -43.97
CA GLU A 1009 -71.23 46.94 -43.80
C GLU A 1009 -72.30 46.34 -42.87
N ASN A 1010 -72.33 45.02 -42.71
CA ASN A 1010 -73.26 44.28 -41.84
C ASN A 1010 -72.67 43.99 -40.44
N GLN A 1011 -71.54 44.60 -40.07
CA GLN A 1011 -70.84 44.37 -38.80
C GLN A 1011 -70.33 42.93 -38.61
N CYS A 1012 -70.22 42.14 -39.68
CA CYS A 1012 -69.62 40.81 -39.66
C CYS A 1012 -68.11 40.89 -39.89
N SER A 1013 -67.33 40.07 -39.16
CA SER A 1013 -65.87 40.02 -39.33
C SER A 1013 -65.50 39.31 -40.63
N VAL A 1014 -64.76 40.00 -41.51
CA VAL A 1014 -64.28 39.49 -42.80
C VAL A 1014 -62.76 39.50 -42.83
N PHE A 1015 -62.18 38.45 -43.43
CA PHE A 1015 -60.74 38.29 -43.63
C PHE A 1015 -60.36 38.62 -45.08
N ALA A 1016 -59.42 39.55 -45.28
CA ALA A 1016 -58.88 39.85 -46.60
C ALA A 1016 -57.36 39.69 -46.62
N ARG A 1017 -56.85 38.89 -47.58
CA ARG A 1017 -55.41 38.74 -47.82
C ARG A 1017 -54.88 39.98 -48.56
N ARG A 1018 -53.80 40.58 -48.06
CA ARG A 1018 -53.14 41.75 -48.66
C ARG A 1018 -51.65 41.46 -48.88
N PRO A 1019 -51.05 41.83 -50.03
CA PRO A 1019 -49.61 41.69 -50.22
C PRO A 1019 -48.84 42.64 -49.30
N ILE A 1020 -47.67 42.21 -48.83
CA ILE A 1020 -46.71 43.11 -48.16
C ILE A 1020 -45.93 43.83 -49.26
N ALA A 1021 -46.04 45.16 -49.32
CA ALA A 1021 -45.33 45.94 -50.33
C ALA A 1021 -43.83 45.96 -50.00
N ASN A 1022 -43.03 45.20 -50.73
CA ASN A 1022 -41.57 45.31 -50.72
C ASN A 1022 -41.19 46.61 -51.44
N SER A 1023 -40.93 47.68 -50.69
CA SER A 1023 -40.27 48.88 -51.19
C SER A 1023 -38.78 48.84 -50.89
#